data_AF-A0A2N1J1L3-F1
#
_entry.id   AF-A0A2N1J1L3-F1
#
_cell.length_a   1.000
_cell.length_b   1.000
_cell.length_c   1.000
_cell.angle_alpha   90.00
_cell.angle_beta   90.00
_cell.angle_gamma   90.00
#
_symmetry.space_group_name_H-M   'P 1'
#
loop_
_entity.id
_entity.type
_entity.pdbx_description
1 polymer ?
#
loop_
_entity_poly.entity_id
_entity_poly.type
_entity_poly.pdbx_seq_one_letter_code
_entity_poly.pdbx_strand_id
1 'polypeptide(L)'
;MKKLYRTYEESTQIFKKLQVKFPNNFKLESIGKTWEQRDIYLITLSSNIKEADLKPALFYTGTIHAREWIGHELSIEFAIYILNNISIDPTLEAFFKRATVYMVPCANPDGFVYSQKHFSFWRKNRRVNADGTFGVDLNRNFSVGFTKSTLSSSNVYSGPEPFSEPETKALRNFVQTHLNITIALDYHSQGNVFFPAHDFKHEDNIDTTDLNTLCANMADKIKKISNREYGIHQGKPPAKLIGGSGREFYYSKGILATVVEVGTRNISDYLDDMNEHIREHIPALIEAIKEVPNYNKNNSVKRVENFEVESIGSNHVKLKWDAKTSKDIFFEIYRSKRDKLYCKETNLIGRTQALEFTDINLQSNTNYYFNIRAVNKKKRLKSPFAPQIKIRTDVEYDEYSRTYYANATQTGYVAENINNNHKHFGINSLFVGVDENKGVSYSIISIDLKTIPNNAVIKSACLNLYPINRVSTTIEKYGEWNIAIIEQDSIKDLTDFDEVHNAKVISYIGRPTKSDQLTQGIWRKWELSGIESLILTSQIKKQKVVFRLEGPKELKVGRKSQMMQWDIGYGKFGFGLTYRPRLELTYTIEPTVTTLYAKSIHTISKNSILENEISSGFDDNGKKIYSILEFNLSSLPSYENTIITNAYVELNSTKIYLKEDIRFHLEFIQNSISKNYKDFENRKIIQNIGYDISANELKNNQTQYFVFDSFAKIELNEKLKDSSNILFALKPTTSKKSLRNRKISWETKDSKLGAKLIIEYISKRRFALPQVTNASYELENGKIRISWQNPNDEELVGVKVIKNPFRKPLSSQDGQKLYAGKDNYTYDDFGSKEKNKYFAIFTYDDVPNYSKPVILEYKSKI
;
A
#
# COMPACT_ATOMS: atom_id res chain seq x y z
N MET A 1 24.37 21.52 25.84
CA MET A 1 24.06 21.16 24.44
C MET A 1 25.16 21.55 23.46
N LYS A 2 25.43 22.83 23.14
CA LYS A 2 26.39 23.19 22.05
C LYS A 2 27.81 22.64 22.18
N LYS A 3 28.35 22.51 23.40
CA LYS A 3 29.71 21.96 23.64
C LYS A 3 29.90 20.49 23.26
N LEU A 4 28.80 19.75 23.07
CA LEU A 4 28.85 18.34 22.66
C LEU A 4 28.94 18.16 21.14
N TYR A 5 28.67 19.23 20.38
CA TYR A 5 28.81 19.24 18.92
C TYR A 5 30.22 19.65 18.53
N ARG A 6 30.75 18.98 17.51
CA ARG A 6 32.08 19.26 16.99
C ARG A 6 32.06 20.55 16.18
N THR A 7 33.04 21.38 16.42
CA THR A 7 33.30 22.57 15.60
C THR A 7 33.84 22.17 14.23
N TYR A 8 33.79 23.10 13.28
CA TYR A 8 34.39 22.89 11.96
C TYR A 8 35.88 22.53 12.08
N GLU A 9 36.63 23.25 12.91
CA GLU A 9 38.07 23.04 13.13
C GLU A 9 38.37 21.67 13.73
N GLU A 10 37.64 21.25 14.76
CA GLU A 10 37.81 19.93 15.37
C GLU A 10 37.56 18.81 14.36
N SER A 11 36.52 18.95 13.52
CA SER A 11 36.25 17.98 12.46
C SER A 11 37.37 17.90 11.41
N THR A 12 37.93 19.04 11.00
CA THR A 12 39.08 19.08 10.09
C THR A 12 40.30 18.39 10.69
N GLN A 13 40.57 18.58 11.98
CA GLN A 13 41.67 17.90 12.67
C GLN A 13 41.44 16.40 12.76
N ILE A 14 40.20 15.95 13.00
CA ILE A 14 39.83 14.53 12.95
C ILE A 14 40.11 13.95 11.56
N PHE A 15 39.65 14.60 10.49
CA PHE A 15 39.88 14.11 9.13
C PHE A 15 41.36 14.05 8.75
N LYS A 16 42.16 15.04 9.14
CA LYS A 16 43.63 15.00 8.95
C LYS A 16 44.26 13.79 9.65
N LYS A 17 43.85 13.51 10.90
CA LYS A 17 44.32 12.32 11.64
C LYS A 17 43.88 11.02 10.97
N LEU A 18 42.65 10.94 10.47
CA LEU A 18 42.14 9.78 9.74
C LEU A 18 42.91 9.53 8.43
N GLN A 19 43.26 10.58 7.68
CA GLN A 19 44.08 10.44 6.47
C GLN A 19 45.47 9.86 6.78
N VAL A 20 46.13 10.32 7.85
CA VAL A 20 47.44 9.79 8.26
C VAL A 20 47.31 8.33 8.71
N LYS A 21 46.24 7.98 9.42
CA LYS A 21 46.02 6.62 9.92
C LYS A 21 45.59 5.62 8.83
N PHE A 22 44.85 6.08 7.83
CA PHE A 22 44.26 5.24 6.79
C PHE A 22 44.53 5.76 5.36
N PRO A 23 45.80 5.96 4.96
CA PRO A 23 46.15 6.65 3.71
C PRO A 23 45.71 5.90 2.45
N ASN A 24 45.49 4.58 2.53
CA ASN A 24 45.01 3.78 1.41
C ASN A 24 43.48 3.84 1.23
N ASN A 25 42.75 4.22 2.29
CA ASN A 25 41.28 4.14 2.34
C ASN A 25 40.59 5.49 2.45
N PHE A 26 41.31 6.53 2.87
CA PHE A 26 40.78 7.86 3.13
C PHE A 26 41.62 8.94 2.48
N LYS A 27 40.97 9.91 1.84
CA LYS A 27 41.59 11.14 1.32
C LYS A 27 40.74 12.35 1.73
N LEU A 28 41.39 13.41 2.16
CA LEU A 28 40.83 14.73 2.44
C LEU A 28 41.37 15.72 1.41
N GLU A 29 40.49 16.47 0.78
CA GLU A 29 40.88 17.56 -0.14
C GLU A 29 39.94 18.75 -0.06
N SER A 30 40.45 19.95 -0.36
CA SER A 30 39.61 21.14 -0.49
C SER A 30 39.10 21.25 -1.92
N ILE A 31 37.79 21.33 -2.11
CA ILE A 31 37.13 21.46 -3.43
C ILE A 31 36.74 22.90 -3.77
N GLY A 32 37.04 23.85 -2.87
CA GLY A 32 36.74 25.27 -3.02
C GLY A 32 36.91 26.03 -1.71
N LYS A 33 36.70 27.34 -1.74
CA LYS A 33 36.71 28.20 -0.56
C LYS A 33 35.40 28.98 -0.43
N THR A 34 34.96 29.22 0.78
CA THR A 34 33.76 30.02 1.11
C THR A 34 34.01 31.53 0.99
N TRP A 35 32.99 32.34 1.23
CA TRP A 35 33.12 33.81 1.29
C TRP A 35 34.10 34.28 2.38
N GLU A 36 34.10 33.65 3.55
CA GLU A 36 35.04 33.92 4.64
C GLU A 36 36.35 33.09 4.51
N GLN A 37 36.68 32.61 3.30
CA GLN A 37 37.93 31.93 2.94
C GLN A 37 38.20 30.58 3.64
N ARG A 38 37.16 29.94 4.19
CA ARG A 38 37.29 28.57 4.74
C ARG A 38 37.30 27.57 3.61
N ASP A 39 38.12 26.53 3.72
CA ASP A 39 38.08 25.41 2.79
C ASP A 39 36.72 24.72 2.83
N ILE A 40 36.25 24.26 1.68
CA ILE A 40 35.11 23.34 1.57
C ILE A 40 35.72 21.95 1.40
N TYR A 41 35.76 21.17 2.48
CA TYR A 41 36.41 19.86 2.46
C TYR A 41 35.52 18.78 1.86
N LEU A 42 36.13 17.95 1.02
CA LEU A 42 35.65 16.67 0.55
C LEU A 42 36.46 15.55 1.21
N ILE A 43 35.76 14.51 1.67
CA ILE A 43 36.36 13.24 2.07
C ILE A 43 36.02 12.15 1.05
N THR A 44 37.01 11.35 0.70
CA THR A 44 36.85 10.18 -0.17
C THR A 44 37.14 8.92 0.64
N LEU A 45 36.19 7.99 0.64
CA LEU A 45 36.30 6.66 1.26
C LEU A 45 36.29 5.58 0.17
N SER A 46 37.30 4.71 0.18
CA SER A 46 37.47 3.66 -0.83
C SER A 46 38.24 2.47 -0.25
N SER A 47 38.09 1.28 -0.83
CA SER A 47 39.03 0.18 -0.58
C SER A 47 40.46 0.50 -1.03
N ASN A 48 40.59 1.33 -2.06
CA ASN A 48 41.85 1.87 -2.60
C ASN A 48 41.58 3.27 -3.17
N ILE A 49 42.15 4.31 -2.57
CA ILE A 49 41.97 5.70 -3.02
C ILE A 49 42.43 5.92 -4.47
N LYS A 50 43.44 5.18 -4.95
CA LYS A 50 43.95 5.32 -6.33
C LYS A 50 42.96 4.86 -7.39
N GLU A 51 42.01 4.00 -7.01
CA GLU A 51 40.96 3.45 -7.89
C GLU A 51 39.59 4.08 -7.62
N ALA A 52 39.53 5.10 -6.77
CA ALA A 52 38.27 5.69 -6.30
C ALA A 52 37.37 6.13 -7.48
N ASP A 53 37.96 6.80 -8.48
CA ASP A 53 37.23 7.38 -9.62
C ASP A 53 36.84 6.35 -10.68
N LEU A 54 37.41 5.14 -10.63
CA LEU A 54 37.09 4.04 -11.55
C LEU A 54 35.85 3.26 -11.11
N LYS A 55 35.49 3.34 -9.82
CA LYS A 55 34.35 2.65 -9.24
C LYS A 55 33.13 3.55 -9.24
N PRO A 56 31.92 3.02 -9.46
CA PRO A 56 30.70 3.81 -9.24
C PRO A 56 30.64 4.32 -7.80
N ALA A 57 30.07 5.51 -7.59
CA ALA A 57 30.18 6.23 -6.33
C ALA A 57 28.85 6.73 -5.75
N LEU A 58 28.80 6.79 -4.42
CA LEU A 58 27.80 7.55 -3.68
C LEU A 58 28.35 8.94 -3.35
N PHE A 59 27.57 9.98 -3.64
CA PHE A 59 27.85 11.34 -3.23
C PHE A 59 26.99 11.76 -2.04
N TYR A 60 27.60 12.32 -1.01
CA TYR A 60 26.93 12.77 0.21
C TYR A 60 27.19 14.26 0.42
N THR A 61 26.15 15.03 0.70
CA THR A 61 26.27 16.42 1.15
C THR A 61 25.61 16.58 2.51
N GLY A 62 26.34 17.15 3.46
CA GLY A 62 25.83 17.48 4.79
C GLY A 62 25.83 18.99 5.02
N THR A 63 24.88 19.45 5.84
CA THR A 63 24.89 20.82 6.41
C THR A 63 25.01 21.91 5.35
N ILE A 64 24.26 21.80 4.25
CA ILE A 64 24.12 22.90 3.28
C ILE A 64 23.33 24.07 3.90
N HIS A 65 22.39 23.77 4.80
CA HIS A 65 21.85 24.75 5.74
C HIS A 65 22.61 24.72 7.06
N ALA A 66 23.02 25.88 7.51
CA ALA A 66 23.92 26.05 8.65
C ALA A 66 23.44 25.46 9.99
N ARG A 67 22.13 25.55 10.27
CA ARG A 67 21.50 25.09 11.53
C ARG A 67 21.22 23.59 11.61
N GLU A 68 21.46 22.84 10.54
CA GLU A 68 21.08 21.42 10.42
C GLU A 68 22.29 20.53 10.70
N TRP A 69 22.76 20.55 11.95
CA TRP A 69 24.08 20.02 12.36
C TRP A 69 24.26 18.51 12.19
N ILE A 70 23.15 17.77 12.03
CA ILE A 70 23.16 16.32 11.85
C ILE A 70 23.98 15.86 10.64
N GLY A 71 23.94 16.61 9.52
CA GLY A 71 24.67 16.22 8.31
C GLY A 71 26.19 16.17 8.55
N HIS A 72 26.71 17.16 9.29
CA HIS A 72 28.13 17.21 9.64
C HIS A 72 28.51 16.09 10.61
N GLU A 73 27.79 15.94 11.71
CA GLU A 73 28.08 14.91 12.72
C GLU A 73 27.98 13.48 12.15
N LEU A 74 26.94 13.19 11.36
CA LEU A 74 26.76 11.89 10.72
C LEU A 74 27.94 11.57 9.79
N SER A 75 28.45 12.53 9.03
CA SER A 75 29.57 12.29 8.12
C SER A 75 30.87 11.92 8.85
N ILE A 76 31.13 12.55 10.00
CA ILE A 76 32.31 12.28 10.84
C ILE A 76 32.21 10.85 11.40
N GLU A 77 31.08 10.54 12.04
CA GLU A 77 30.86 9.23 12.65
C GLU A 77 30.80 8.10 11.62
N PHE A 78 30.22 8.37 10.45
CA PHE A 78 30.21 7.42 9.34
C PHE A 78 31.64 7.13 8.85
N ALA A 79 32.48 8.14 8.61
CA ALA A 79 33.86 7.94 8.19
C ALA A 79 34.66 7.13 9.22
N ILE A 80 34.51 7.44 10.52
CA ILE A 80 35.15 6.69 11.61
C ILE A 80 34.67 5.25 11.63
N TYR A 81 33.35 5.02 11.52
CA TYR A 81 32.77 3.68 11.50
C TYR A 81 33.32 2.86 10.33
N ILE A 82 33.33 3.42 9.11
CA ILE A 82 33.82 2.71 7.93
C ILE A 82 35.29 2.33 8.09
N LEU A 83 36.15 3.28 8.45
CA LEU A 83 37.60 3.03 8.51
C LEU A 83 37.98 2.02 9.60
N ASN A 84 37.25 2.01 10.72
CA ASN A 84 37.50 1.05 11.79
C ASN A 84 36.98 -0.36 11.47
N ASN A 85 36.04 -0.52 10.53
CA ASN A 85 35.36 -1.79 10.28
C ASN A 85 35.61 -2.38 8.89
N ILE A 86 36.10 -1.62 7.90
CA ILE A 86 36.23 -2.07 6.50
C ILE A 86 37.15 -3.28 6.33
N SER A 87 38.15 -3.46 7.19
CA SER A 87 39.06 -4.62 7.18
C SER A 87 38.54 -5.81 8.01
N ILE A 88 37.47 -5.62 8.79
CA ILE A 88 36.94 -6.62 9.72
C ILE A 88 35.62 -7.19 9.20
N ASP A 89 34.72 -6.34 8.67
CA ASP A 89 33.42 -6.75 8.15
C ASP A 89 33.53 -7.14 6.65
N PRO A 90 33.40 -8.43 6.30
CA PRO A 90 33.50 -8.89 4.92
C PRO A 90 32.40 -8.33 4.01
N THR A 91 31.24 -7.98 4.58
CA THR A 91 30.14 -7.34 3.85
C THR A 91 30.55 -5.93 3.44
N LEU A 92 31.10 -5.17 4.37
CA LEU A 92 31.57 -3.81 4.13
C LEU A 92 32.74 -3.79 3.14
N GLU A 93 33.70 -4.69 3.32
CA GLU A 93 34.83 -4.88 2.42
C GLU A 93 34.34 -5.16 0.98
N ALA A 94 33.38 -6.07 0.81
CA ALA A 94 32.81 -6.42 -0.50
C ALA A 94 32.06 -5.25 -1.17
N PHE A 95 31.45 -4.36 -0.39
CA PHE A 95 30.81 -3.16 -0.93
C PHE A 95 31.85 -2.14 -1.39
N PHE A 96 32.84 -1.82 -0.55
CA PHE A 96 33.88 -0.84 -0.89
C PHE A 96 34.86 -1.32 -1.96
N LYS A 97 35.00 -2.64 -2.17
CA LYS A 97 35.70 -3.20 -3.35
C LYS A 97 35.04 -2.78 -4.67
N ARG A 98 33.73 -2.46 -4.67
CA ARG A 98 32.95 -2.16 -5.89
C ARG A 98 32.37 -0.76 -5.92
N ALA A 99 32.50 0.01 -4.84
CA ALA A 99 31.96 1.34 -4.70
C ALA A 99 32.98 2.31 -4.07
N THR A 100 32.77 3.59 -4.32
CA THR A 100 33.46 4.71 -3.68
C THR A 100 32.42 5.58 -2.98
N VAL A 101 32.81 6.25 -1.89
CA VAL A 101 31.98 7.29 -1.27
C VAL A 101 32.73 8.60 -1.30
N TYR A 102 32.12 9.62 -1.88
CA TYR A 102 32.55 11.01 -1.81
C TYR A 102 31.60 11.75 -0.88
N MET A 103 32.12 12.43 0.14
CA MET A 103 31.28 13.20 1.07
C MET A 103 31.80 14.61 1.22
N VAL A 104 30.91 15.58 1.22
CA VAL A 104 31.15 16.95 1.68
C VAL A 104 30.48 17.07 3.06
N PRO A 105 31.21 16.89 4.18
CA PRO A 105 30.66 16.92 5.54
C PRO A 105 29.84 18.17 5.86
N CYS A 106 30.37 19.33 5.46
CA CYS A 106 29.75 20.63 5.65
C CYS A 106 29.87 21.45 4.37
N ALA A 107 28.78 21.53 3.61
CA ALA A 107 28.70 22.32 2.39
C ALA A 107 28.63 23.83 2.66
N ASN A 108 28.31 24.25 3.89
CA ASN A 108 28.24 25.66 4.32
C ASN A 108 29.10 25.94 5.56
N PRO A 109 30.44 25.87 5.48
CA PRO A 109 31.31 26.07 6.64
C PRO A 109 31.09 27.41 7.36
N ASP A 110 30.91 28.51 6.63
CA ASP A 110 30.75 29.84 7.22
C ASP A 110 29.45 29.95 8.01
N GLY A 111 28.34 29.53 7.39
CA GLY A 111 27.05 29.53 8.05
C GLY A 111 27.06 28.60 9.26
N PHE A 112 27.65 27.40 9.15
CA PHE A 112 27.74 26.43 10.25
C PHE A 112 28.47 27.03 11.46
N VAL A 113 29.66 27.61 11.27
CA VAL A 113 30.40 28.29 12.36
C VAL A 113 29.58 29.43 12.96
N TYR A 114 28.90 30.22 12.13
CA TYR A 114 28.04 31.31 12.59
C TYR A 114 26.86 30.80 13.44
N SER A 115 26.28 29.66 13.08
CA SER A 115 25.18 29.04 13.83
C SER A 115 25.61 28.52 15.21
N GLN A 116 26.85 28.02 15.32
CA GLN A 116 27.39 27.56 16.59
C GLN A 116 27.70 28.75 17.52
N LYS A 117 28.35 29.80 16.99
CA LYS A 117 28.89 30.91 17.79
C LYS A 117 27.93 32.07 18.02
N HIS A 118 27.10 32.42 17.05
CA HIS A 118 26.31 33.67 17.07
C HIS A 118 24.80 33.41 17.09
N PHE A 119 24.25 32.75 16.07
CA PHE A 119 22.79 32.56 15.96
C PHE A 119 22.42 31.16 15.46
N SER A 120 21.97 30.30 16.37
CA SER A 120 21.76 28.88 16.08
C SER A 120 20.65 28.54 15.09
N PHE A 121 19.76 29.48 14.79
CA PHE A 121 18.76 29.29 13.74
C PHE A 121 19.17 29.87 12.38
N TRP A 122 20.43 30.33 12.24
CA TRP A 122 20.98 30.78 10.96
C TRP A 122 20.96 29.65 9.94
N ARG A 123 20.50 29.93 8.72
CA ARG A 123 20.27 28.93 7.66
C ARG A 123 21.19 29.10 6.46
N LYS A 124 21.35 30.34 5.99
CA LYS A 124 22.02 30.73 4.74
C LYS A 124 23.55 30.63 4.83
N ASN A 125 24.26 30.89 3.74
CA ASN A 125 25.71 31.16 3.83
C ASN A 125 25.98 32.56 4.44
N ARG A 126 27.22 33.05 4.36
CA ARG A 126 27.64 34.33 4.98
C ARG A 126 28.04 35.42 3.99
N ARG A 127 27.59 35.33 2.74
CA ARG A 127 27.74 36.41 1.74
C ARG A 127 27.29 37.76 2.29
N VAL A 128 28.04 38.82 2.03
CA VAL A 128 27.55 40.21 2.21
C VAL A 128 26.83 40.62 0.92
N ASN A 129 25.53 40.89 1.01
CA ASN A 129 24.75 41.36 -0.13
C ASN A 129 24.92 42.87 -0.30
N ALA A 130 24.59 43.38 -1.49
CA ALA A 130 24.77 44.80 -1.83
C ALA A 130 23.98 45.76 -0.93
N ASP A 131 22.89 45.29 -0.33
CA ASP A 131 22.04 46.05 0.60
C ASP A 131 22.42 45.86 2.08
N GLY A 132 23.58 45.24 2.36
CA GLY A 132 24.07 44.98 3.71
C GLY A 132 23.40 43.79 4.42
N THR A 133 22.40 43.14 3.80
CA THR A 133 21.89 41.87 4.33
C THR A 133 22.91 40.75 4.14
N PHE A 134 22.75 39.65 4.88
CA PHE A 134 23.67 38.52 4.80
C PHE A 134 23.02 37.27 4.24
N GLY A 135 23.78 36.59 3.37
CA GLY A 135 23.60 35.21 2.99
C GLY A 135 22.61 34.93 1.87
N VAL A 136 22.84 33.80 1.20
CA VAL A 136 22.00 33.14 0.19
C VAL A 136 21.61 31.75 0.71
N ASP A 137 20.38 31.32 0.45
CA ASP A 137 19.97 29.93 0.67
C ASP A 137 20.62 29.06 -0.42
N LEU A 138 21.67 28.34 -0.03
CA LEU A 138 22.44 27.50 -0.95
C LEU A 138 21.58 26.43 -1.63
N ASN A 139 20.51 25.95 -0.97
CA ASN A 139 19.59 24.97 -1.56
C ASN A 139 18.46 25.63 -2.38
N ARG A 140 18.64 26.89 -2.78
CA ARG A 140 17.86 27.62 -3.80
C ARG A 140 18.74 28.18 -4.91
N ASN A 141 20.05 27.94 -4.85
CA ASN A 141 21.04 28.55 -5.71
C ASN A 141 21.55 27.64 -6.85
N PHE A 142 21.01 26.44 -7.03
CA PHE A 142 21.36 25.58 -8.17
C PHE A 142 20.58 25.97 -9.45
N SER A 143 20.99 25.47 -10.61
CA SER A 143 20.41 25.88 -11.90
C SER A 143 19.00 25.33 -12.19
N VAL A 144 18.66 24.14 -11.71
CA VAL A 144 17.41 23.48 -12.11
C VAL A 144 16.24 24.05 -11.30
N GLY A 145 15.29 24.69 -11.98
CA GLY A 145 14.15 25.36 -11.32
C GLY A 145 14.54 26.65 -10.58
N PHE A 146 15.71 27.23 -10.86
CA PHE A 146 16.16 28.48 -10.24
C PHE A 146 15.12 29.59 -10.44
N THR A 147 14.76 30.27 -9.35
CA THR A 147 13.86 31.43 -9.39
C THR A 147 14.54 32.60 -8.73
N LYS A 148 14.81 33.67 -9.49
CA LYS A 148 15.43 34.88 -8.96
C LYS A 148 14.50 35.56 -7.95
N SER A 149 15.00 35.78 -6.73
CA SER A 149 14.37 36.60 -5.71
C SER A 149 15.09 37.94 -5.60
N THR A 150 14.36 39.01 -5.26
CA THR A 150 14.95 40.32 -4.92
C THR A 150 14.96 40.58 -3.41
N LEU A 151 14.27 39.76 -2.62
CA LEU A 151 14.19 39.88 -1.17
C LEU A 151 15.36 39.14 -0.51
N SER A 152 16.53 39.79 -0.50
CA SER A 152 17.80 39.34 0.07
C SER A 152 17.71 38.96 1.57
N SER A 153 16.83 39.62 2.33
CA SER A 153 16.57 39.34 3.75
C SER A 153 15.83 38.03 4.00
N SER A 154 15.20 37.45 2.96
CA SER A 154 14.46 36.20 3.07
C SER A 154 15.39 35.02 3.42
N ASN A 155 14.87 34.11 4.25
CA ASN A 155 15.53 32.83 4.56
C ASN A 155 15.63 31.88 3.36
N VAL A 156 14.88 32.15 2.29
CA VAL A 156 14.87 31.37 1.04
C VAL A 156 15.37 32.21 -0.14
N TYR A 157 16.17 33.25 0.12
CA TYR A 157 16.78 34.06 -0.94
C TYR A 157 17.68 33.21 -1.83
N SER A 158 17.37 33.14 -3.12
CA SER A 158 18.04 32.29 -4.11
C SER A 158 19.43 32.76 -4.53
N GLY A 159 19.79 34.01 -4.21
CA GLY A 159 20.94 34.68 -4.80
C GLY A 159 20.62 35.36 -6.13
N PRO A 160 21.57 36.15 -6.67
CA PRO A 160 21.38 36.96 -7.88
C PRO A 160 21.25 36.14 -9.17
N GLU A 161 21.87 34.97 -9.24
CA GLU A 161 21.92 34.07 -10.39
C GLU A 161 22.22 32.63 -9.92
N PRO A 162 21.90 31.59 -10.73
CA PRO A 162 22.22 30.22 -10.36
C PRO A 162 23.74 30.02 -10.26
N PHE A 163 24.16 29.29 -9.23
CA PHE A 163 25.54 29.08 -8.85
C PHE A 163 26.28 30.39 -8.59
N SER A 164 25.63 31.42 -8.05
CA SER A 164 26.34 32.65 -7.66
C SER A 164 27.30 32.42 -6.49
N GLU A 165 27.02 31.44 -5.64
CA GLU A 165 27.77 31.20 -4.40
C GLU A 165 28.97 30.27 -4.65
N PRO A 166 30.14 30.53 -4.05
CA PRO A 166 31.31 29.67 -4.23
C PRO A 166 31.07 28.25 -3.70
N GLU A 167 30.23 28.10 -2.67
CA GLU A 167 29.87 26.78 -2.12
C GLU A 167 29.11 25.92 -3.14
N THR A 168 28.09 26.46 -3.81
CA THR A 168 27.33 25.71 -4.83
C THR A 168 28.15 25.51 -6.11
N LYS A 169 29.04 26.45 -6.47
CA LYS A 169 30.00 26.26 -7.58
C LYS A 169 30.94 25.09 -7.32
N ALA A 170 31.45 24.95 -6.10
CA ALA A 170 32.34 23.84 -5.72
C ALA A 170 31.63 22.48 -5.89
N LEU A 171 30.41 22.35 -5.36
CA LEU A 171 29.59 21.14 -5.50
C LEU A 171 29.28 20.82 -6.97
N ARG A 172 28.89 21.84 -7.75
CA ARG A 172 28.62 21.72 -9.19
C ARG A 172 29.83 21.17 -9.93
N ASN A 173 30.99 21.81 -9.76
CA ASN A 173 32.22 21.46 -10.45
C ASN A 173 32.64 20.02 -10.11
N PHE A 174 32.58 19.64 -8.83
CA PHE A 174 32.92 18.29 -8.39
C PHE A 174 32.03 17.23 -9.06
N VAL A 175 30.70 17.39 -9.03
CA VAL A 175 29.77 16.42 -9.63
C VAL A 175 29.93 16.36 -11.16
N GLN A 176 30.25 17.47 -11.82
CA GLN A 176 30.46 17.50 -13.26
C GLN A 176 31.74 16.77 -13.70
N THR A 177 32.77 16.72 -12.86
CA THR A 177 34.03 16.02 -13.16
C THR A 177 34.03 14.55 -12.73
N HIS A 178 33.10 14.14 -11.86
CA HIS A 178 33.01 12.76 -11.33
C HIS A 178 31.79 12.03 -11.90
N LEU A 179 31.88 11.62 -13.17
CA LEU A 179 30.81 10.93 -13.89
C LEU A 179 30.50 9.52 -13.37
N ASN A 180 31.34 8.99 -12.47
CA ASN A 180 31.16 7.72 -11.78
C ASN A 180 30.13 7.80 -10.64
N ILE A 181 29.66 8.99 -10.23
CA ILE A 181 28.59 9.13 -9.22
C ILE A 181 27.28 8.56 -9.78
N THR A 182 26.67 7.63 -9.05
CA THR A 182 25.39 6.98 -9.44
C THR A 182 24.25 7.27 -8.46
N ILE A 183 24.57 7.56 -7.20
CA ILE A 183 23.61 7.92 -6.14
C ILE A 183 24.09 9.20 -5.45
N ALA A 184 23.19 10.14 -5.15
CA ALA A 184 23.46 11.33 -4.36
C ALA A 184 22.46 11.47 -3.21
N LEU A 185 22.96 11.69 -1.99
CA LEU A 185 22.17 11.87 -0.77
C LEU A 185 22.48 13.24 -0.16
N ASP A 186 21.46 14.09 -0.06
CA ASP A 186 21.57 15.42 0.53
C ASP A 186 20.92 15.42 1.92
N TYR A 187 21.74 15.48 2.98
CA TYR A 187 21.30 15.33 4.36
C TYR A 187 20.95 16.68 5.00
N HIS A 188 19.72 16.73 5.48
CA HIS A 188 19.06 17.87 6.08
C HIS A 188 18.41 17.49 7.41
N SER A 189 17.87 18.49 8.11
CA SER A 189 16.83 18.29 9.13
C SER A 189 15.78 19.39 9.00
N GLN A 190 14.50 19.11 9.23
CA GLN A 190 13.91 17.98 9.96
C GLN A 190 12.66 17.42 9.26
N GLY A 191 12.28 16.18 9.59
CA GLY A 191 10.98 15.64 9.22
C GLY A 191 10.80 14.14 9.26
N ASN A 192 11.87 13.35 9.45
CA ASN A 192 11.88 11.89 9.24
C ASN A 192 11.31 11.52 7.86
N VAL A 193 11.78 12.16 6.79
CA VAL A 193 11.26 11.97 5.43
C VAL A 193 12.40 11.96 4.41
N PHE A 194 12.29 11.06 3.44
CA PHE A 194 13.03 11.11 2.20
C PHE A 194 12.24 11.90 1.16
N PHE A 195 12.92 12.81 0.47
CA PHE A 195 12.38 13.48 -0.70
C PHE A 195 13.17 13.14 -1.97
N PRO A 196 12.80 12.04 -2.67
CA PRO A 196 13.44 11.70 -3.92
C PRO A 196 13.24 12.77 -4.99
N ALA A 197 14.18 12.85 -5.92
CA ALA A 197 14.14 13.83 -7.01
C ALA A 197 12.98 13.57 -7.99
N HIS A 198 12.67 14.62 -8.76
CA HIS A 198 11.74 14.60 -9.89
C HIS A 198 12.19 15.60 -10.95
N ASP A 199 11.65 15.52 -12.16
CA ASP A 199 11.91 16.43 -13.28
C ASP A 199 10.97 17.64 -13.33
N PHE A 200 10.28 17.95 -12.21
CA PHE A 200 9.24 18.99 -12.10
C PHE A 200 7.98 18.70 -12.94
N LYS A 201 7.87 17.50 -13.52
CA LYS A 201 6.65 17.03 -14.17
C LYS A 201 5.85 16.20 -13.17
N HIS A 202 4.53 16.35 -13.15
CA HIS A 202 3.65 15.53 -12.32
C HIS A 202 3.29 14.22 -13.03
N GLU A 203 4.31 13.59 -13.60
CA GLU A 203 4.25 12.30 -14.28
C GLU A 203 5.42 11.46 -13.78
N ASP A 204 5.14 10.22 -13.36
CA ASP A 204 6.18 9.33 -12.85
C ASP A 204 7.27 9.14 -13.92
N ASN A 205 8.52 9.22 -13.48
CA ASN A 205 9.69 8.91 -14.29
C ASN A 205 10.07 7.43 -14.17
N ILE A 206 10.81 6.91 -15.14
CA ILE A 206 11.25 5.50 -15.14
C ILE A 206 12.00 5.12 -13.85
N ASP A 207 12.77 6.06 -13.29
CA ASP A 207 13.56 5.84 -12.07
C ASP A 207 12.79 6.04 -10.76
N THR A 208 11.50 6.39 -10.82
CA THR A 208 10.68 6.66 -9.62
C THR A 208 10.62 5.44 -8.69
N THR A 209 10.55 4.24 -9.27
CA THR A 209 10.53 2.99 -8.49
C THR A 209 11.88 2.73 -7.83
N ASP A 210 12.99 3.03 -8.52
CA ASP A 210 14.35 2.88 -7.96
C ASP A 210 14.59 3.83 -6.80
N LEU A 211 14.24 5.10 -6.99
CA LEU A 211 14.34 6.15 -5.98
C LEU A 211 13.52 5.81 -4.73
N ASN A 212 12.25 5.41 -4.91
CA ASN A 212 11.39 5.01 -3.80
C ASN A 212 11.94 3.76 -3.08
N THR A 213 12.41 2.76 -3.84
CA THR A 213 12.92 1.52 -3.26
C THR A 213 14.25 1.73 -2.53
N LEU A 214 15.14 2.59 -3.05
CA LEU A 214 16.37 3.01 -2.37
C LEU A 214 16.04 3.64 -1.02
N CYS A 215 15.15 4.63 -1.00
CA CYS A 215 14.72 5.31 0.23
C CYS A 215 14.03 4.34 1.21
N ALA A 216 13.17 3.45 0.71
CA ALA A 216 12.48 2.48 1.54
C ALA A 216 13.44 1.46 2.17
N ASN A 217 14.44 1.01 1.41
CA ASN A 217 15.48 0.12 1.89
C ASN A 217 16.36 0.77 2.97
N MET A 218 16.62 2.07 2.86
CA MET A 218 17.27 2.87 3.90
C MET A 218 16.37 3.03 5.14
N ALA A 219 15.09 3.37 4.94
CA ALA A 219 14.11 3.52 6.02
C ALA A 219 13.94 2.24 6.85
N ASP A 220 14.00 1.05 6.23
CA ASP A 220 14.01 -0.24 6.94
C ASP A 220 15.20 -0.37 7.91
N LYS A 221 16.39 0.13 7.53
CA LYS A 221 17.58 0.11 8.40
C LYS A 221 17.45 1.06 9.57
N ILE A 222 16.90 2.25 9.34
CA ILE A 222 16.60 3.23 10.40
C ILE A 222 15.64 2.61 11.41
N LYS A 223 14.52 2.05 10.92
CA LYS A 223 13.49 1.43 11.75
C LYS A 223 14.04 0.31 12.65
N LYS A 224 15.02 -0.47 12.18
CA LYS A 224 15.63 -1.55 12.98
C LYS A 224 16.42 -1.06 14.19
N ILE A 225 16.92 0.17 14.17
CA ILE A 225 17.71 0.74 15.26
C ILE A 225 16.82 1.50 16.26
N SER A 226 15.91 2.32 15.75
CA SER A 226 15.17 3.28 16.59
C SER A 226 13.65 3.12 16.56
N ASN A 227 13.12 2.18 15.77
CA ASN A 227 11.70 2.06 15.40
C ASN A 227 11.11 3.26 14.62
N ARG A 228 11.89 4.31 14.35
CA ARG A 228 11.42 5.48 13.61
C ARG A 228 11.08 5.11 12.17
N GLU A 229 9.88 5.48 11.74
CA GLU A 229 9.47 5.36 10.35
C GLU A 229 9.83 6.61 9.57
N TYR A 230 10.27 6.44 8.33
CA TYR A 230 10.61 7.53 7.43
C TYR A 230 9.70 7.53 6.21
N GLY A 231 9.05 8.66 5.95
CA GLY A 231 8.20 8.86 4.80
C GLY A 231 8.97 8.98 3.49
N ILE A 232 8.29 8.76 2.36
CA ILE A 232 8.90 8.90 1.03
C ILE A 232 7.97 9.71 0.14
N HIS A 233 8.37 10.94 -0.18
CA HIS A 233 7.49 11.91 -0.82
C HIS A 233 8.24 12.79 -1.81
N GLN A 234 7.73 12.98 -3.03
CA GLN A 234 8.38 13.83 -4.04
C GLN A 234 7.96 15.32 -3.96
N GLY A 235 7.03 15.68 -3.07
CA GLY A 235 6.44 17.02 -3.00
C GLY A 235 5.02 17.03 -3.58
N LYS A 236 4.21 18.05 -3.23
CA LYS A 236 2.79 18.14 -3.64
C LYS A 236 2.67 18.87 -5.00
N PRO A 237 1.95 18.32 -5.99
CA PRO A 237 1.42 19.07 -7.15
C PRO A 237 0.21 19.95 -6.77
N PRO A 238 0.03 21.17 -7.31
CA PRO A 238 1.00 22.11 -7.83
C PRO A 238 1.46 23.03 -6.68
N ALA A 239 2.43 22.62 -5.87
CA ALA A 239 3.18 23.59 -5.10
C ALA A 239 3.97 24.43 -6.11
N LYS A 240 4.16 25.74 -5.86
CA LYS A 240 5.27 26.46 -6.49
C LYS A 240 6.53 25.65 -6.17
N LEU A 241 6.99 24.84 -7.12
CA LEU A 241 7.95 23.78 -6.84
C LEU A 241 9.20 24.44 -6.27
N ILE A 242 9.69 23.89 -5.16
CA ILE A 242 10.94 24.34 -4.57
C ILE A 242 12.02 23.97 -5.59
N GLY A 243 12.50 24.97 -6.33
CA GLY A 243 13.55 24.82 -7.32
C GLY A 243 14.87 25.42 -6.85
N GLY A 244 15.91 25.20 -7.66
CA GLY A 244 17.28 25.64 -7.37
C GLY A 244 17.96 24.79 -6.29
N SER A 245 17.59 23.52 -6.16
CA SER A 245 18.15 22.62 -5.15
C SER A 245 19.25 21.70 -5.72
N GLY A 246 20.12 21.19 -4.84
CA GLY A 246 21.17 20.25 -5.23
C GLY A 246 20.59 18.95 -5.79
N ARG A 247 19.52 18.46 -5.17
CA ARG A 247 18.80 17.23 -5.55
C ARG A 247 18.42 17.19 -7.03
N GLU A 248 17.71 18.19 -7.55
CA GLU A 248 17.31 18.17 -8.98
C GLU A 248 18.48 18.41 -9.91
N PHE A 249 19.48 19.20 -9.49
CA PHE A 249 20.69 19.33 -10.27
C PHE A 249 21.41 17.99 -10.43
N TYR A 250 21.59 17.22 -9.35
CA TYR A 250 22.20 15.89 -9.42
C TYR A 250 21.35 14.93 -10.28
N TYR A 251 20.03 14.92 -10.10
CA TYR A 251 19.12 14.11 -10.91
C TYR A 251 19.21 14.42 -12.40
N SER A 252 19.35 15.71 -12.78
CA SER A 252 19.54 16.11 -14.17
C SER A 252 20.83 15.59 -14.83
N LYS A 253 21.78 15.04 -14.03
CA LYS A 253 23.01 14.38 -14.52
C LYS A 253 22.88 12.86 -14.68
N GLY A 254 21.69 12.32 -14.44
CA GLY A 254 21.40 10.88 -14.45
C GLY A 254 21.82 10.17 -13.17
N ILE A 255 21.87 10.90 -12.05
CA ILE A 255 22.21 10.37 -10.72
C ILE A 255 20.92 10.15 -9.94
N LEU A 256 20.75 9.00 -9.27
CA LEU A 256 19.62 8.83 -8.36
C LEU A 256 19.82 9.72 -7.12
N ALA A 257 19.04 10.81 -7.04
CA ALA A 257 19.21 11.82 -6.01
C ALA A 257 18.01 11.89 -5.05
N THR A 258 18.29 12.02 -3.75
CA THR A 258 17.25 12.21 -2.73
C THR A 258 17.75 13.12 -1.59
N VAL A 259 16.83 13.90 -1.04
CA VAL A 259 17.05 14.62 0.22
C VAL A 259 16.62 13.72 1.37
N VAL A 260 17.40 13.73 2.46
CA VAL A 260 17.10 13.01 3.70
C VAL A 260 16.89 14.03 4.81
N GLU A 261 15.65 14.20 5.27
CA GLU A 261 15.32 15.06 6.41
C GLU A 261 15.33 14.23 7.70
N VAL A 262 16.36 14.42 8.52
CA VAL A 262 16.61 13.62 9.72
C VAL A 262 15.98 14.24 10.97
N GLY A 263 15.38 13.39 11.80
CA GLY A 263 14.87 13.79 13.10
C GLY A 263 13.70 14.77 13.02
N THR A 264 13.34 15.33 14.17
CA THR A 264 12.19 16.25 14.32
C THR A 264 12.60 17.65 14.77
N ARG A 265 13.91 17.90 14.89
CA ARG A 265 14.51 19.17 15.28
C ARG A 265 15.68 19.50 14.36
N ASN A 266 15.85 20.78 13.99
CA ASN A 266 17.05 21.25 13.29
C ASN A 266 18.31 20.95 14.12
N ILE A 267 18.23 21.22 15.42
CA ILE A 267 19.26 20.95 16.42
C ILE A 267 18.62 20.11 17.54
N SER A 268 18.87 18.81 17.52
CA SER A 268 18.36 17.87 18.52
C SER A 268 19.15 17.96 19.83
N ASP A 269 18.68 17.31 20.90
CA ASP A 269 19.58 17.03 22.03
C ASP A 269 20.64 16.03 21.58
N TYR A 270 21.90 16.24 21.97
CA TYR A 270 22.98 15.37 21.50
C TYR A 270 22.87 13.95 22.06
N LEU A 271 22.66 13.83 23.38
CA LEU A 271 22.71 12.55 24.07
C LEU A 271 21.44 11.73 23.84
N ASP A 272 20.29 12.40 23.81
CA ASP A 272 19.00 11.72 23.67
C ASP A 272 18.67 11.37 22.22
N ASP A 273 18.79 12.35 21.30
CA ASP A 273 18.24 12.24 19.96
C ASP A 273 19.33 12.15 18.87
N MET A 274 20.31 13.06 18.87
CA MET A 274 21.34 13.15 17.83
C MET A 274 22.16 11.86 17.72
N ASN A 275 22.60 11.31 18.85
CA ASN A 275 23.35 10.05 18.87
C ASN A 275 22.49 8.88 18.35
N GLU A 276 21.19 8.85 18.63
CA GLU A 276 20.30 7.84 18.03
C GLU A 276 20.15 8.06 16.51
N HIS A 277 19.98 9.31 16.06
CA HIS A 277 19.94 9.67 14.63
C HIS A 277 21.22 9.27 13.89
N ILE A 278 22.38 9.47 14.48
CA ILE A 278 23.64 9.04 13.85
C ILE A 278 23.66 7.50 13.73
N ARG A 279 23.38 6.79 14.82
CA ARG A 279 23.41 5.32 14.86
C ARG A 279 22.39 4.68 13.93
N GLU A 280 21.20 5.26 13.75
CA GLU A 280 20.17 4.74 12.85
C GLU A 280 20.50 4.97 11.37
N HIS A 281 21.23 6.05 11.03
CA HIS A 281 21.57 6.41 9.65
C HIS A 281 22.87 5.77 9.14
N ILE A 282 23.81 5.38 10.00
CA ILE A 282 25.00 4.59 9.60
C ILE A 282 24.62 3.33 8.79
N PRO A 283 23.77 2.41 9.28
CA PRO A 283 23.38 1.24 8.51
C PRO A 283 22.50 1.57 7.30
N ALA A 284 21.79 2.71 7.31
CA ALA A 284 21.04 3.19 6.16
C ALA A 284 21.97 3.64 5.02
N LEU A 285 23.04 4.38 5.32
CA LEU A 285 24.08 4.75 4.36
C LEU A 285 24.78 3.51 3.76
N ILE A 286 25.09 2.51 4.58
CA ILE A 286 25.66 1.24 4.10
C ILE A 286 24.72 0.54 3.10
N GLU A 287 23.41 0.58 3.35
CA GLU A 287 22.43 0.03 2.41
C GLU A 287 22.38 0.79 1.08
N ALA A 288 22.55 2.12 1.10
CA ALA A 288 22.66 2.89 -0.14
C ALA A 288 23.93 2.54 -0.93
N ILE A 289 25.08 2.39 -0.25
CA ILE A 289 26.36 2.01 -0.86
C ILE A 289 26.27 0.66 -1.57
N LYS A 290 25.56 -0.30 -0.96
CA LYS A 290 25.33 -1.62 -1.57
C LYS A 290 24.66 -1.55 -2.95
N GLU A 291 23.83 -0.54 -3.19
CA GLU A 291 23.09 -0.37 -4.45
C GLU A 291 23.87 0.45 -5.50
N VAL A 292 24.90 1.21 -5.11
CA VAL A 292 25.72 2.06 -6.01
C VAL A 292 26.18 1.34 -7.29
N PRO A 293 26.72 0.11 -7.24
CA PRO A 293 27.20 -0.56 -8.45
C PRO A 293 26.08 -0.92 -9.44
N ASN A 294 24.83 -1.06 -8.97
CA ASN A 294 23.69 -1.48 -9.80
C ASN A 294 23.22 -0.35 -10.73
N TYR A 295 23.51 0.91 -10.40
CA TYR A 295 23.12 2.07 -11.20
C TYR A 295 24.27 2.67 -12.02
N ASN A 296 25.37 1.93 -12.18
CA ASN A 296 26.42 2.32 -13.11
C ASN A 296 25.86 2.35 -14.55
N LYS A 297 26.13 3.42 -15.30
CA LYS A 297 25.68 3.60 -16.69
C LYS A 297 26.12 2.44 -17.61
N ASN A 298 27.26 1.82 -17.30
CA ASN A 298 27.82 0.68 -18.02
C ASN A 298 27.34 -0.68 -17.51
N ASN A 299 26.32 -0.73 -16.64
CA ASN A 299 25.77 -1.99 -16.14
C ASN A 299 25.20 -2.82 -17.30
N SER A 300 25.69 -4.07 -17.39
CA SER A 300 25.27 -5.04 -18.41
C SER A 300 23.88 -5.63 -18.16
N VAL A 301 23.37 -5.54 -16.91
CA VAL A 301 22.04 -6.05 -16.55
C VAL A 301 21.02 -4.93 -16.76
N LYS A 302 20.13 -5.10 -17.74
CA LYS A 302 19.13 -4.09 -18.11
C LYS A 302 17.85 -4.25 -17.30
N ARG A 303 17.11 -3.14 -17.15
CA ARG A 303 15.81 -3.08 -16.51
C ARG A 303 14.86 -4.08 -17.19
N VAL A 304 13.98 -4.69 -16.43
CA VAL A 304 12.89 -5.52 -16.97
C VAL A 304 11.91 -4.61 -17.73
N GLU A 305 11.51 -5.02 -18.93
CA GLU A 305 10.61 -4.30 -19.82
C GLU A 305 9.21 -4.92 -19.77
N ASN A 306 8.18 -4.14 -20.14
CA ASN A 306 6.79 -4.60 -20.24
C ASN A 306 6.31 -5.43 -19.02
N PHE A 307 6.69 -5.00 -17.80
CA PHE A 307 6.20 -5.63 -16.58
C PHE A 307 4.71 -5.30 -16.41
N GLU A 308 3.88 -6.32 -16.60
CA GLU A 308 2.43 -6.23 -16.72
C GLU A 308 1.71 -7.28 -15.88
N VAL A 309 0.42 -7.03 -15.66
CA VAL A 309 -0.51 -7.98 -15.05
C VAL A 309 -1.22 -8.73 -16.17
N GLU A 310 -1.29 -10.05 -16.12
CA GLU A 310 -2.05 -10.84 -17.08
C GLU A 310 -3.48 -11.12 -16.59
N SER A 311 -3.63 -11.50 -15.32
CA SER A 311 -4.93 -11.72 -14.68
C SER A 311 -4.90 -11.33 -13.21
N ILE A 312 -6.07 -10.93 -12.70
CA ILE A 312 -6.33 -10.66 -11.29
C ILE A 312 -7.53 -11.52 -10.92
N GLY A 313 -7.47 -12.16 -9.76
CA GLY A 313 -8.64 -12.73 -9.10
C GLY A 313 -8.72 -12.26 -7.66
N SER A 314 -9.65 -12.82 -6.90
CA SER A 314 -9.81 -12.49 -5.48
C SER A 314 -8.62 -12.95 -4.63
N ASN A 315 -7.95 -14.04 -5.05
CA ASN A 315 -6.89 -14.68 -4.28
C ASN A 315 -5.57 -14.88 -5.05
N HIS A 316 -5.46 -14.35 -6.27
CA HIS A 316 -4.26 -14.51 -7.08
C HIS A 316 -4.02 -13.34 -8.04
N VAL A 317 -2.76 -13.21 -8.48
CA VAL A 317 -2.35 -12.30 -9.55
C VAL A 317 -1.33 -13.02 -10.43
N LYS A 318 -1.57 -13.04 -11.74
CA LYS A 318 -0.59 -13.52 -12.72
C LYS A 318 0.15 -12.33 -13.33
N LEU A 319 1.47 -12.36 -13.25
CA LEU A 319 2.39 -11.32 -13.73
C LEU A 319 3.19 -11.85 -14.91
N LYS A 320 3.52 -10.97 -15.86
CA LYS A 320 4.39 -11.27 -16.99
C LYS A 320 5.31 -10.09 -17.33
N TRP A 321 6.43 -10.36 -17.97
CA TRP A 321 7.39 -9.33 -18.37
C TRP A 321 8.32 -9.78 -19.50
N ASP A 322 8.97 -8.80 -20.12
CA ASP A 322 9.99 -9.01 -21.14
C ASP A 322 11.39 -8.71 -20.58
N ALA A 323 12.35 -9.58 -20.88
CA ALA A 323 13.75 -9.38 -20.51
C ALA A 323 14.68 -10.29 -21.31
N LYS A 324 15.94 -9.84 -21.48
CA LYS A 324 17.01 -10.69 -22.02
C LYS A 324 17.34 -11.80 -21.02
N THR A 325 17.13 -13.05 -21.42
CA THR A 325 17.42 -14.23 -20.60
C THR A 325 18.82 -14.79 -20.89
N SER A 326 19.44 -15.40 -19.88
CA SER A 326 20.65 -16.21 -20.03
C SER A 326 20.78 -17.13 -18.82
N LYS A 327 21.67 -18.14 -18.87
CA LYS A 327 21.92 -19.05 -17.74
C LYS A 327 22.33 -18.35 -16.44
N ASP A 328 22.87 -17.13 -16.54
CA ASP A 328 23.36 -16.34 -15.41
C ASP A 328 22.37 -15.26 -14.93
N ILE A 329 21.24 -15.08 -15.63
CA ILE A 329 20.20 -14.11 -15.28
C ILE A 329 18.99 -14.82 -14.68
N PHE A 330 18.49 -14.28 -13.57
CA PHE A 330 17.20 -14.62 -12.96
C PHE A 330 16.52 -13.34 -12.46
N PHE A 331 15.24 -13.42 -12.11
CA PHE A 331 14.42 -12.29 -11.65
C PHE A 331 14.09 -12.42 -10.17
N GLU A 332 14.17 -11.31 -9.43
CA GLU A 332 13.68 -11.20 -8.04
C GLU A 332 12.34 -10.49 -8.05
N ILE A 333 11.31 -11.12 -7.48
CA ILE A 333 9.93 -10.58 -7.42
C ILE A 333 9.57 -10.30 -5.97
N TYR A 334 9.22 -9.05 -5.70
CA TYR A 334 8.87 -8.56 -4.36
C TYR A 334 7.40 -8.15 -4.32
N ARG A 335 6.74 -8.45 -3.21
CA ARG A 335 5.35 -8.07 -2.95
C ARG A 335 5.22 -7.33 -1.64
N SER A 336 4.37 -6.31 -1.60
CA SER A 336 3.97 -5.66 -0.36
C SER A 336 2.50 -5.27 -0.36
N LYS A 337 1.93 -5.04 0.83
CA LYS A 337 0.57 -4.50 1.02
C LYS A 337 0.55 -2.97 1.19
N ARG A 338 1.72 -2.32 1.14
CA ARG A 338 1.90 -0.89 1.36
C ARG A 338 2.72 -0.30 0.22
N ASP A 339 2.28 0.85 -0.28
CA ASP A 339 3.03 1.58 -1.30
C ASP A 339 4.42 1.96 -0.76
N LYS A 340 5.41 1.98 -1.65
CA LYS A 340 6.81 2.36 -1.36
C LYS A 340 7.43 1.59 -0.18
N LEU A 341 7.10 0.30 -0.02
CA LEU A 341 7.79 -0.56 0.94
C LEU A 341 9.13 -1.05 0.38
N TYR A 342 10.08 -1.34 1.27
CA TYR A 342 11.40 -1.90 0.95
C TYR A 342 11.31 -3.19 0.13
N CYS A 343 12.37 -3.54 -0.58
CA CYS A 343 12.52 -4.82 -1.29
C CYS A 343 13.66 -5.62 -0.65
N LYS A 344 13.31 -6.56 0.24
CA LYS A 344 14.22 -7.37 1.07
C LYS A 344 13.80 -8.84 1.04
N GLU A 345 14.60 -9.71 1.66
CA GLU A 345 14.25 -11.14 1.75
C GLU A 345 12.90 -11.40 2.43
N THR A 346 12.48 -10.55 3.38
CA THR A 346 11.19 -10.71 4.09
C THR A 346 9.96 -10.53 3.22
N ASN A 347 10.10 -9.94 2.03
CA ASN A 347 9.00 -9.74 1.10
C ASN A 347 9.35 -10.11 -0.34
N LEU A 348 10.44 -10.87 -0.52
CA LEU A 348 10.78 -11.56 -1.75
C LEU A 348 9.91 -12.82 -1.84
N ILE A 349 9.06 -12.89 -2.87
CA ILE A 349 8.11 -13.99 -3.04
C ILE A 349 8.53 -14.98 -4.13
N GLY A 350 9.52 -14.64 -4.95
CA GLY A 350 9.98 -15.52 -6.02
C GLY A 350 11.35 -15.16 -6.56
N ARG A 351 12.11 -16.20 -6.92
CA ARG A 351 13.26 -16.15 -7.81
C ARG A 351 13.00 -17.08 -8.99
N THR A 352 13.00 -16.57 -10.21
CA THR A 352 12.66 -17.38 -11.39
C THR A 352 13.48 -16.96 -12.61
N GLN A 353 13.67 -17.88 -13.54
CA GLN A 353 14.15 -17.56 -14.90
C GLN A 353 13.00 -17.47 -15.91
N ALA A 354 11.78 -17.87 -15.51
CA ALA A 354 10.59 -17.68 -16.31
C ALA A 354 10.30 -16.18 -16.50
N LEU A 355 9.52 -15.86 -17.53
CA LEU A 355 9.06 -14.52 -17.85
C LEU A 355 7.63 -14.25 -17.34
N GLU A 356 7.14 -15.15 -16.50
CA GLU A 356 5.85 -15.05 -15.81
C GLU A 356 5.96 -15.57 -14.38
N PHE A 357 5.04 -15.10 -13.52
CA PHE A 357 4.92 -15.53 -12.14
C PHE A 357 3.47 -15.40 -11.68
N THR A 358 2.91 -16.46 -11.10
CA THR A 358 1.58 -16.44 -10.49
C THR A 358 1.72 -16.42 -8.98
N ASP A 359 1.23 -15.36 -8.36
CA ASP A 359 1.12 -15.25 -6.91
C ASP A 359 -0.28 -15.70 -6.48
N ILE A 360 -0.36 -16.66 -5.56
CA ILE A 360 -1.62 -17.26 -5.08
C ILE A 360 -1.74 -17.10 -3.56
N ASN A 361 -2.92 -17.40 -3.00
CA ASN A 361 -3.24 -17.22 -1.58
C ASN A 361 -3.19 -15.75 -1.13
N LEU A 362 -3.55 -14.83 -2.02
CA LEU A 362 -3.78 -13.43 -1.71
C LEU A 362 -5.11 -13.26 -0.97
N GLN A 363 -5.24 -12.16 -0.24
CA GLN A 363 -6.51 -11.76 0.37
C GLN A 363 -7.34 -11.01 -0.66
N SER A 364 -8.64 -11.22 -0.65
CA SER A 364 -9.59 -10.47 -1.47
C SER A 364 -9.60 -8.99 -1.12
N ASN A 365 -10.05 -8.17 -2.08
CA ASN A 365 -10.22 -6.73 -1.92
C ASN A 365 -9.01 -6.00 -1.30
N THR A 366 -7.80 -6.47 -1.57
CA THR A 366 -6.57 -6.02 -0.90
C THR A 366 -5.59 -5.44 -1.90
N ASN A 367 -5.03 -4.27 -1.58
CA ASN A 367 -4.02 -3.63 -2.41
C ASN A 367 -2.67 -4.38 -2.29
N TYR A 368 -2.08 -4.73 -3.43
CA TYR A 368 -0.73 -5.28 -3.52
C TYR A 368 0.14 -4.46 -4.47
N TYR A 369 1.42 -4.39 -4.14
CA TYR A 369 2.44 -3.64 -4.86
C TYR A 369 3.57 -4.60 -5.22
N PHE A 370 3.83 -4.74 -6.52
CA PHE A 370 4.84 -5.65 -7.05
C PHE A 370 6.02 -4.89 -7.64
N ASN A 371 7.23 -5.28 -7.25
CA ASN A 371 8.48 -4.79 -7.83
C ASN A 371 9.27 -5.98 -8.37
N ILE A 372 9.91 -5.80 -9.52
CA ILE A 372 10.75 -6.82 -10.14
C ILE A 372 12.07 -6.22 -10.61
N ARG A 373 13.14 -6.99 -10.54
CA ARG A 373 14.43 -6.68 -11.18
C ARG A 373 15.15 -7.93 -11.64
N ALA A 374 16.00 -7.78 -12.65
CA ALA A 374 16.91 -8.82 -13.11
C ALA A 374 18.19 -8.84 -12.26
N VAL A 375 18.75 -10.02 -12.05
CA VAL A 375 19.98 -10.25 -11.29
C VAL A 375 20.91 -11.14 -12.09
N ASN A 376 22.17 -10.72 -12.24
CA ASN A 376 23.23 -11.56 -12.79
C ASN A 376 24.01 -12.24 -11.65
N LYS A 377 23.86 -13.56 -11.52
CA LYS A 377 24.44 -14.34 -10.42
C LYS A 377 25.97 -14.39 -10.44
N LYS A 378 26.59 -14.37 -11.63
CA LYS A 378 28.05 -14.42 -11.80
C LYS A 378 28.71 -13.08 -11.46
N LYS A 379 28.16 -11.97 -11.97
CA LYS A 379 28.69 -10.61 -11.76
C LYS A 379 28.25 -9.98 -10.44
N ARG A 380 27.24 -10.55 -9.77
CA ARG A 380 26.59 -9.99 -8.57
C ARG A 380 26.10 -8.55 -8.79
N LEU A 381 25.58 -8.29 -9.99
CA LEU A 381 24.99 -7.02 -10.40
C LEU A 381 23.49 -7.21 -10.58
N LYS A 382 22.73 -6.17 -10.25
CA LYS A 382 21.29 -6.14 -10.39
C LYS A 382 20.91 -5.04 -11.38
N SER A 383 19.80 -5.20 -12.09
CA SER A 383 19.22 -4.12 -12.87
C SER A 383 18.52 -3.11 -11.96
N PRO A 384 18.24 -1.90 -12.46
CA PRO A 384 17.13 -1.10 -11.96
C PRO A 384 15.81 -1.89 -11.96
N PHE A 385 14.85 -1.48 -11.14
CA PHE A 385 13.54 -2.13 -10.98
C PHE A 385 12.60 -1.81 -12.15
N ALA A 386 11.71 -2.69 -12.59
CA ALA A 386 10.63 -2.23 -13.48
C ALA A 386 9.72 -1.22 -12.77
N PRO A 387 9.03 -0.31 -13.48
CA PRO A 387 8.00 0.54 -12.89
C PRO A 387 6.99 -0.31 -12.10
N GLN A 388 6.83 0.00 -10.82
CA GLN A 388 6.01 -0.76 -9.89
C GLN A 388 4.59 -1.01 -10.42
N ILE A 389 4.09 -2.21 -10.22
CA ILE A 389 2.68 -2.56 -10.45
C ILE A 389 1.90 -2.36 -9.17
N LYS A 390 0.76 -1.68 -9.27
CA LYS A 390 -0.20 -1.49 -8.17
C LYS A 390 -1.51 -2.14 -8.55
N ILE A 391 -1.96 -3.11 -7.77
CA ILE A 391 -3.25 -3.78 -8.00
C ILE A 391 -4.07 -3.83 -6.73
N ARG A 392 -5.36 -4.04 -6.89
CA ARG A 392 -6.24 -4.56 -5.83
C ARG A 392 -6.83 -5.86 -6.35
N THR A 393 -6.76 -6.91 -5.53
CA THR A 393 -7.45 -8.18 -5.81
C THR A 393 -8.96 -7.95 -5.84
N ASP A 394 -9.65 -8.80 -6.58
CA ASP A 394 -11.11 -8.75 -6.65
C ASP A 394 -11.73 -9.12 -5.29
N VAL A 395 -13.00 -8.79 -5.10
CA VAL A 395 -13.78 -9.27 -3.94
C VAL A 395 -14.05 -10.77 -4.10
N GLU A 396 -14.17 -11.51 -3.00
CA GLU A 396 -14.71 -12.88 -3.09
C GLU A 396 -16.14 -12.85 -3.66
N TYR A 397 -16.58 -14.00 -4.17
CA TYR A 397 -17.91 -14.14 -4.77
C TYR A 397 -19.05 -13.73 -3.83
N ASP A 398 -18.88 -13.90 -2.50
CA ASP A 398 -19.85 -13.54 -1.46
C ASP A 398 -19.59 -12.16 -0.81
N GLU A 399 -18.67 -11.36 -1.34
CA GLU A 399 -18.23 -10.09 -0.74
C GLU A 399 -18.63 -8.85 -1.55
N TYR A 400 -18.81 -7.76 -0.83
CA TYR A 400 -18.98 -6.40 -1.34
C TYR A 400 -17.83 -5.54 -0.81
N SER A 401 -17.42 -4.55 -1.60
CA SER A 401 -16.39 -3.58 -1.22
C SER A 401 -16.96 -2.18 -1.30
N ARG A 402 -16.75 -1.37 -0.27
CA ARG A 402 -17.14 0.05 -0.32
C ARG A 402 -16.14 0.94 0.38
N THR A 403 -15.94 2.13 -0.18
CA THR A 403 -15.12 3.19 0.41
C THR A 403 -15.99 4.40 0.71
N TYR A 404 -16.12 4.73 1.98
CA TYR A 404 -16.78 5.94 2.44
C TYR A 404 -15.76 7.01 2.76
N TYR A 405 -16.09 8.26 2.44
CA TYR A 405 -15.21 9.39 2.71
C TYR A 405 -15.84 10.34 3.73
N ALA A 406 -15.01 10.94 4.56
CA ALA A 406 -15.45 11.87 5.59
C ALA A 406 -16.22 13.08 5.03
N ASN A 407 -17.35 13.42 5.64
CA ASN A 407 -18.16 14.58 5.30
C ASN A 407 -17.35 15.86 5.57
N ALA A 408 -17.30 16.78 4.60
CA ALA A 408 -16.50 18.00 4.72
C ALA A 408 -16.93 18.86 5.93
N THR A 409 -18.20 19.23 6.03
CA THR A 409 -18.68 20.20 7.02
C THR A 409 -18.72 19.66 8.44
N GLN A 410 -18.72 18.33 8.60
CA GLN A 410 -18.76 17.64 9.89
C GLN A 410 -17.42 16.97 10.26
N THR A 411 -16.34 17.35 9.57
CA THR A 411 -14.98 16.88 9.83
C THR A 411 -14.06 18.08 10.06
N GLY A 412 -13.35 18.08 11.19
CA GLY A 412 -12.56 19.22 11.66
C GLY A 412 -11.85 18.90 12.96
N TYR A 413 -11.30 19.92 13.62
CA TYR A 413 -10.66 19.78 14.92
C TYR A 413 -11.11 20.86 15.89
N VAL A 414 -11.14 20.51 17.17
CA VAL A 414 -11.38 21.41 18.29
C VAL A 414 -10.10 21.53 19.11
N ALA A 415 -9.84 22.71 19.67
CA ALA A 415 -8.70 22.96 20.53
C ALA A 415 -9.17 23.70 21.80
N GLU A 416 -8.58 23.32 22.93
CA GLU A 416 -8.92 23.81 24.28
C GLU A 416 -8.85 25.33 24.38
N ASN A 417 -7.76 25.93 23.88
CA ASN A 417 -7.51 27.36 24.03
C ASN A 417 -7.97 28.19 22.81
N ILE A 418 -8.83 27.64 21.94
CA ILE A 418 -9.34 28.34 20.74
C ILE A 418 -10.86 28.49 20.79
N ASN A 419 -11.32 29.75 20.87
CA ASN A 419 -12.75 30.08 21.02
C ASN A 419 -13.58 29.97 19.72
N ASN A 420 -12.96 29.80 18.55
CA ASN A 420 -13.65 29.81 17.24
C ASN A 420 -13.47 28.50 16.47
N ASN A 421 -13.55 27.37 17.17
CA ASN A 421 -13.35 26.02 16.63
C ASN A 421 -14.24 25.69 15.42
N HIS A 422 -15.45 26.25 15.30
CA HIS A 422 -16.31 26.06 14.13
C HIS A 422 -15.64 26.41 12.78
N LYS A 423 -14.68 27.35 12.77
CA LYS A 423 -13.92 27.72 11.55
C LYS A 423 -12.95 26.64 11.08
N HIS A 424 -12.70 25.62 11.90
CA HIS A 424 -11.78 24.54 11.58
C HIS A 424 -12.43 23.42 10.76
N PHE A 425 -13.77 23.37 10.68
CA PHE A 425 -14.50 22.30 10.00
C PHE A 425 -14.60 22.57 8.49
N GLY A 426 -14.36 21.53 7.67
CA GLY A 426 -14.50 21.56 6.20
C GLY A 426 -13.48 22.37 5.41
N ILE A 427 -12.63 23.17 6.07
CA ILE A 427 -11.71 24.09 5.40
C ILE A 427 -10.24 23.78 5.75
N ASN A 428 -9.98 23.28 6.96
CA ASN A 428 -8.63 23.15 7.53
C ASN A 428 -8.21 21.69 7.74
N SER A 429 -6.91 21.43 7.79
CA SER A 429 -6.39 20.13 8.20
C SER A 429 -6.77 19.77 9.63
N LEU A 430 -6.72 18.48 9.97
CA LEU A 430 -6.95 17.97 11.32
C LEU A 430 -5.68 18.15 12.15
N PHE A 431 -5.74 18.88 13.26
CA PHE A 431 -4.63 19.00 14.21
C PHE A 431 -4.96 18.20 15.47
N VAL A 432 -4.06 17.29 15.85
CA VAL A 432 -4.27 16.39 17.01
C VAL A 432 -3.01 16.26 17.85
N GLY A 433 -3.18 16.42 19.16
CA GLY A 433 -2.13 16.34 20.17
C GLY A 433 -2.21 17.53 21.11
N VAL A 434 -1.06 18.01 21.57
CA VAL A 434 -0.95 19.13 22.51
C VAL A 434 0.05 20.16 22.01
N ASP A 435 -0.29 21.44 22.19
CA ASP A 435 0.53 22.58 21.81
C ASP A 435 0.44 23.67 22.88
N GLU A 436 1.55 24.37 23.15
CA GLU A 436 1.59 25.40 24.20
C GLU A 436 0.54 26.50 24.00
N ASN A 437 0.20 26.82 22.74
CA ASN A 437 -0.76 27.88 22.42
C ASN A 437 -2.18 27.35 22.26
N LYS A 438 -2.35 26.12 21.74
CA LYS A 438 -3.67 25.54 21.47
C LYS A 438 -4.26 24.74 22.64
N GLY A 439 -3.43 24.33 23.59
CA GLY A 439 -3.80 23.32 24.57
C GLY A 439 -4.00 21.95 23.90
N VAL A 440 -4.85 21.11 24.49
CA VAL A 440 -5.22 19.81 23.90
C VAL A 440 -6.08 20.01 22.65
N SER A 441 -5.84 19.23 21.60
CA SER A 441 -6.62 19.24 20.36
C SER A 441 -7.11 17.85 19.97
N TYR A 442 -8.41 17.76 19.63
CA TYR A 442 -9.09 16.56 19.14
C TYR A 442 -9.56 16.78 17.70
N SER A 443 -9.57 15.72 16.90
CA SER A 443 -10.20 15.76 15.58
C SER A 443 -11.43 14.88 15.50
N ILE A 444 -12.48 15.40 14.86
CA ILE A 444 -13.74 14.73 14.62
C ILE A 444 -13.83 14.38 13.14
N ILE A 445 -14.19 13.13 12.85
CA ILE A 445 -14.36 12.61 11.48
C ILE A 445 -15.74 11.97 11.40
N SER A 446 -16.63 12.58 10.62
CA SER A 446 -17.99 12.08 10.41
C SER A 446 -18.12 11.39 9.06
N ILE A 447 -18.68 10.18 9.04
CA ILE A 447 -18.89 9.39 7.82
C ILE A 447 -20.35 8.95 7.74
N ASP A 448 -21.01 9.26 6.61
CA ASP A 448 -22.37 8.82 6.30
C ASP A 448 -22.36 7.39 5.76
N LEU A 449 -23.15 6.51 6.39
CA LEU A 449 -23.26 5.08 6.05
C LEU A 449 -24.60 4.75 5.38
N LYS A 450 -25.42 5.73 5.01
CA LYS A 450 -26.79 5.56 4.48
C LYS A 450 -26.94 4.56 3.34
N THR A 451 -25.90 4.39 2.52
CA THR A 451 -25.97 3.52 1.36
C THR A 451 -25.70 2.05 1.69
N ILE A 452 -25.14 1.71 2.86
CA ILE A 452 -24.89 0.30 3.22
C ILE A 452 -26.22 -0.37 3.62
N PRO A 453 -26.49 -1.61 3.18
CA PRO A 453 -27.67 -2.34 3.61
C PRO A 453 -27.72 -2.57 5.13
N ASN A 454 -28.92 -2.53 5.72
CA ASN A 454 -29.10 -2.75 7.16
C ASN A 454 -28.77 -4.18 7.61
N ASN A 455 -28.83 -5.15 6.70
CA ASN A 455 -28.45 -6.54 6.90
C ASN A 455 -26.99 -6.82 6.49
N ALA A 456 -26.16 -5.78 6.33
CA ALA A 456 -24.75 -5.94 6.05
C ALA A 456 -23.99 -6.49 7.26
N VAL A 457 -23.15 -7.49 7.01
CA VAL A 457 -22.21 -8.09 7.96
C VAL A 457 -20.80 -7.67 7.55
N ILE A 458 -20.19 -6.77 8.32
CA ILE A 458 -18.83 -6.29 8.07
C ILE A 458 -17.84 -7.44 8.28
N LYS A 459 -17.10 -7.81 7.22
CA LYS A 459 -16.01 -8.79 7.27
C LYS A 459 -14.68 -8.14 7.63
N SER A 460 -14.43 -6.94 7.09
CA SER A 460 -13.25 -6.14 7.45
C SER A 460 -13.54 -4.65 7.26
N ALA A 461 -12.90 -3.83 8.10
CA ALA A 461 -13.02 -2.39 8.05
C ALA A 461 -11.69 -1.73 8.39
N CYS A 462 -11.37 -0.63 7.71
CA CYS A 462 -10.15 0.13 7.94
C CYS A 462 -10.39 1.62 7.77
N LEU A 463 -10.10 2.39 8.82
CA LEU A 463 -10.07 3.84 8.75
C LEU A 463 -8.66 4.30 8.34
N ASN A 464 -8.60 5.12 7.28
CA ASN A 464 -7.37 5.59 6.66
C ASN A 464 -7.25 7.10 6.80
N LEU A 465 -6.12 7.57 7.35
CA LEU A 465 -5.78 8.99 7.45
C LEU A 465 -4.40 9.25 6.87
N TYR A 466 -4.24 10.41 6.22
CA TYR A 466 -2.98 10.80 5.62
C TYR A 466 -2.24 11.85 6.46
N PRO A 467 -1.09 11.50 7.05
CA PRO A 467 -0.28 12.43 7.81
C PRO A 467 0.44 13.45 6.90
N ILE A 468 0.43 14.73 7.31
CA ILE A 468 1.16 15.82 6.64
C ILE A 468 2.01 16.58 7.67
N ASN A 469 3.20 17.04 7.28
CA ASN A 469 4.11 17.75 8.17
C ASN A 469 4.14 19.25 7.82
N ARG A 470 4.14 20.09 8.84
CA ARG A 470 4.38 21.54 8.72
C ARG A 470 5.48 21.98 9.66
N VAL A 471 6.09 23.11 9.33
CA VAL A 471 7.23 23.71 10.06
C VAL A 471 6.91 24.02 11.53
N SER A 472 5.62 24.03 11.93
CA SER A 472 5.16 24.36 13.28
C SER A 472 4.66 23.17 14.12
N THR A 473 4.76 21.93 13.61
CA THR A 473 4.37 20.73 14.35
C THR A 473 5.61 19.89 14.67
N THR A 474 5.72 19.41 15.92
CA THR A 474 6.83 18.54 16.34
C THR A 474 6.25 17.20 16.80
N ILE A 475 6.87 16.09 16.38
CA ILE A 475 6.52 14.73 16.82
C ILE A 475 7.78 14.09 17.36
N GLU A 476 7.99 14.18 18.67
CA GLU A 476 9.11 13.50 19.31
C GLU A 476 8.71 12.09 19.71
N LYS A 477 9.69 11.26 20.08
CA LYS A 477 9.49 9.83 20.38
C LYS A 477 8.81 9.61 21.75
N TYR A 478 7.63 10.19 21.98
CA TYR A 478 6.80 9.97 23.16
C TYR A 478 5.31 10.21 22.92
N GLY A 479 4.48 9.34 23.48
CA GLY A 479 3.03 9.39 23.31
C GLY A 479 2.54 8.67 22.05
N GLU A 480 1.23 8.58 21.95
CA GLU A 480 0.51 7.78 20.95
C GLU A 480 -0.77 8.48 20.50
N TRP A 481 -1.25 8.10 19.31
CA TRP A 481 -2.48 8.60 18.70
C TRP A 481 -3.49 7.46 18.59
N ASN A 482 -4.69 7.73 19.09
CA ASN A 482 -5.78 6.80 19.25
C ASN A 482 -7.01 7.29 18.50
N ILE A 483 -7.79 6.36 17.97
CA ILE A 483 -9.08 6.66 17.33
C ILE A 483 -10.17 5.94 18.08
N ALA A 484 -11.19 6.68 18.48
CA ALA A 484 -12.39 6.16 19.12
C ALA A 484 -13.60 6.33 18.21
N ILE A 485 -14.48 5.33 18.19
CA ILE A 485 -15.89 5.52 17.81
C ILE A 485 -16.59 6.14 19.01
N ILE A 486 -17.26 7.28 18.81
CA ILE A 486 -17.99 7.99 19.85
C ILE A 486 -19.49 7.92 19.62
N GLU A 487 -20.26 7.98 20.70
CA GLU A 487 -21.72 7.99 20.63
C GLU A 487 -22.20 9.34 20.09
N GLN A 488 -22.75 9.34 18.87
CA GLN A 488 -23.18 10.57 18.19
C GLN A 488 -24.16 11.41 19.03
N ASP A 489 -25.01 10.75 19.81
CA ASP A 489 -26.07 11.39 20.61
C ASP A 489 -25.52 12.01 21.91
N SER A 490 -24.24 11.77 22.22
CA SER A 490 -23.55 12.34 23.39
C SER A 490 -22.95 13.73 23.13
N ILE A 491 -22.94 14.20 21.88
CA ILE A 491 -22.45 15.53 21.50
C ILE A 491 -23.56 16.27 20.76
N LYS A 492 -23.88 17.49 21.20
CA LYS A 492 -24.83 18.39 20.53
C LYS A 492 -24.11 19.28 19.53
N ASP A 493 -22.94 19.82 19.90
CA ASP A 493 -22.09 20.65 19.06
C ASP A 493 -20.71 20.02 18.85
N LEU A 494 -20.45 19.51 17.65
CA LEU A 494 -19.14 18.92 17.28
C LEU A 494 -17.98 19.93 17.29
N THR A 495 -18.29 21.22 17.37
CA THR A 495 -17.31 22.31 17.36
C THR A 495 -16.98 22.81 18.78
N ASP A 496 -17.70 22.36 19.79
CA ASP A 496 -17.42 22.66 21.19
C ASP A 496 -16.33 21.72 21.75
N PHE A 497 -15.32 22.30 22.42
CA PHE A 497 -14.21 21.52 22.94
C PHE A 497 -14.63 20.62 24.11
N ASP A 498 -15.41 21.15 25.05
CA ASP A 498 -15.80 20.44 26.27
C ASP A 498 -16.74 19.29 25.96
N GLU A 499 -17.69 19.48 25.04
CA GLU A 499 -18.56 18.40 24.57
C GLU A 499 -17.77 17.30 23.87
N VAL A 500 -16.82 17.65 22.99
CA VAL A 500 -15.96 16.66 22.31
C VAL A 500 -15.03 15.94 23.28
N HIS A 501 -14.47 16.66 24.27
CA HIS A 501 -13.60 16.10 25.30
C HIS A 501 -14.34 15.06 26.15
N ASN A 502 -15.56 15.41 26.58
CA ASN A 502 -16.41 14.59 27.45
C ASN A 502 -17.29 13.58 26.68
N ALA A 503 -17.20 13.54 25.35
CA ALA A 503 -17.97 12.64 24.51
C ALA A 503 -17.82 11.17 24.94
N LYS A 504 -18.95 10.46 24.97
CA LYS A 504 -18.97 9.05 25.38
C LYS A 504 -18.31 8.17 24.31
N VAL A 505 -17.17 7.60 24.65
CA VAL A 505 -16.45 6.63 23.81
C VAL A 505 -17.17 5.29 23.84
N ILE A 506 -17.54 4.78 22.66
CA ILE A 506 -18.08 3.43 22.51
C ILE A 506 -16.93 2.41 22.51
N SER A 507 -15.91 2.66 21.70
CA SER A 507 -14.75 1.78 21.58
C SER A 507 -13.59 2.49 20.87
N TYR A 508 -12.36 2.17 21.27
CA TYR A 508 -11.16 2.51 20.50
C TYR A 508 -10.95 1.47 19.39
N ILE A 509 -10.54 1.93 18.21
CA ILE A 509 -10.34 1.06 17.04
C ILE A 509 -8.87 0.83 16.73
N GLY A 510 -8.56 -0.40 16.31
CA GLY A 510 -7.22 -0.80 15.91
C GLY A 510 -6.17 -0.61 17.02
N ARG A 511 -4.90 -0.51 16.60
CA ARG A 511 -3.78 -0.27 17.53
C ARG A 511 -3.44 1.21 17.59
N PRO A 512 -3.07 1.74 18.78
CA PRO A 512 -2.50 3.08 18.90
C PRO A 512 -1.31 3.24 17.96
N THR A 513 -1.20 4.41 17.33
CA THR A 513 0.00 4.73 16.55
C THR A 513 0.99 5.47 17.44
N LYS A 514 2.17 4.88 17.65
CA LYS A 514 3.23 5.51 18.44
C LYS A 514 3.88 6.66 17.67
N SER A 515 4.44 7.62 18.39
CA SER A 515 5.06 8.80 17.78
C SER A 515 6.19 8.51 16.79
N ASP A 516 7.03 7.51 17.08
CA ASP A 516 8.10 7.05 16.18
C ASP A 516 7.56 6.45 14.87
N GLN A 517 6.31 6.01 14.88
CA GLN A 517 5.59 5.57 13.70
C GLN A 517 4.88 6.72 12.98
N LEU A 518 4.84 7.94 13.51
CA LEU A 518 4.14 9.05 12.85
C LEU A 518 5.11 9.93 12.06
N THR A 519 4.98 9.85 10.74
CA THR A 519 5.70 10.70 9.79
C THR A 519 4.83 10.99 8.58
N GLN A 520 5.07 12.12 7.92
CA GLN A 520 4.40 12.47 6.67
C GLN A 520 4.68 11.43 5.58
N GLY A 521 3.74 11.24 4.66
CA GLY A 521 3.99 10.43 3.47
C GLY A 521 3.66 8.95 3.62
N ILE A 522 3.23 8.51 4.81
CA ILE A 522 2.80 7.13 5.07
C ILE A 522 1.37 7.14 5.59
N TRP A 523 0.43 6.60 4.81
CA TRP A 523 -0.95 6.41 5.26
C TRP A 523 -1.01 5.63 6.58
N ARG A 524 -1.79 6.16 7.52
CA ARG A 524 -2.08 5.47 8.77
C ARG A 524 -3.41 4.80 8.67
N LYS A 525 -3.42 3.54 9.09
CA LYS A 525 -4.49 2.58 8.93
C LYS A 525 -4.83 2.02 10.29
N TRP A 526 -6.06 2.24 10.72
CA TRP A 526 -6.63 1.58 11.89
C TRP A 526 -7.57 0.49 11.37
N GLU A 527 -7.05 -0.74 11.36
CA GLU A 527 -7.81 -1.94 11.02
C GLU A 527 -8.67 -2.33 12.22
N LEU A 528 -9.98 -2.47 12.00
CA LEU A 528 -10.91 -2.81 13.07
C LEU A 528 -10.80 -4.31 13.39
N SER A 529 -10.77 -4.64 14.68
CA SER A 529 -10.91 -6.03 15.14
C SER A 529 -12.31 -6.58 14.86
N GLY A 530 -12.53 -7.90 15.08
CA GLY A 530 -13.86 -8.50 14.93
C GLY A 530 -14.91 -7.87 15.84
N ILE A 531 -14.54 -7.53 17.08
CA ILE A 531 -15.44 -6.86 18.04
C ILE A 531 -15.74 -5.43 17.57
N GLU A 532 -14.72 -4.68 17.15
CA GLU A 532 -14.90 -3.32 16.61
C GLU A 532 -15.74 -3.31 15.33
N SER A 533 -15.63 -4.35 14.51
CA SER A 533 -16.47 -4.54 13.31
C SER A 533 -17.93 -4.77 13.68
N LEU A 534 -18.23 -5.55 14.73
CA LEU A 534 -19.60 -5.70 15.26
C LEU A 534 -20.15 -4.37 15.79
N ILE A 535 -19.30 -3.57 16.46
CA ILE A 535 -19.68 -2.22 16.91
C ILE A 535 -19.99 -1.34 15.69
N LEU A 536 -19.16 -1.35 14.66
CA LEU A 536 -19.43 -0.61 13.42
C LEU A 536 -20.75 -1.08 12.77
N THR A 537 -21.03 -2.39 12.74
CA THR A 537 -22.32 -2.92 12.28
C THR A 537 -23.50 -2.37 13.07
N SER A 538 -23.36 -2.16 14.38
CA SER A 538 -24.41 -1.48 15.17
C SER A 538 -24.61 -0.02 14.76
N GLN A 539 -23.54 0.68 14.33
CA GLN A 539 -23.60 2.07 13.88
C GLN A 539 -24.21 2.20 12.47
N ILE A 540 -24.19 1.16 11.64
CA ILE A 540 -24.88 1.13 10.35
C ILE A 540 -26.37 1.47 10.53
N LYS A 541 -27.01 0.94 11.57
CA LYS A 541 -28.42 1.20 11.87
C LYS A 541 -28.68 2.67 12.22
N LYS A 542 -27.67 3.39 12.70
CA LYS A 542 -27.71 4.85 12.94
C LYS A 542 -27.39 5.66 11.68
N GLN A 543 -27.09 5.01 10.54
CA GLN A 543 -26.77 5.60 9.23
C GLN A 543 -25.55 6.53 9.19
N LYS A 544 -24.85 6.70 10.30
CA LYS A 544 -23.71 7.59 10.46
C LYS A 544 -22.78 7.02 11.54
N VAL A 545 -21.48 7.21 11.34
CA VAL A 545 -20.46 6.92 12.35
C VAL A 545 -19.59 8.17 12.55
N VAL A 546 -19.24 8.43 13.81
CA VAL A 546 -18.38 9.55 14.20
C VAL A 546 -17.14 9.00 14.90
N PHE A 547 -15.97 9.40 14.42
CA PHE A 547 -14.69 9.06 15.02
C PHE A 547 -14.08 10.28 15.70
N ARG A 548 -13.50 10.09 16.90
CA ARG A 548 -12.62 11.05 17.57
C ARG A 548 -11.18 10.54 17.49
N LEU A 549 -10.31 11.32 16.85
CA LEU A 549 -8.86 11.11 16.86
C LEU A 549 -8.25 11.98 17.97
N GLU A 550 -7.46 11.34 18.82
CA GLU A 550 -6.80 11.96 19.96
C GLU A 550 -5.31 11.59 20.01
N GLY A 551 -4.53 12.42 20.69
CA GLY A 551 -3.08 12.27 20.83
C GLY A 551 -2.63 12.59 22.26
N PRO A 552 -1.33 12.85 22.46
CA PRO A 552 -0.80 13.24 23.76
C PRO A 552 -1.47 14.50 24.29
N LYS A 553 -1.73 14.55 25.60
CA LYS A 553 -2.40 15.67 26.28
C LYS A 553 -1.45 16.56 27.09
N GLU A 554 -0.21 16.12 27.27
CA GLU A 554 0.79 16.80 28.09
C GLU A 554 2.10 16.95 27.31
N LEU A 555 2.79 18.07 27.56
CA LEU A 555 4.10 18.35 26.99
C LEU A 555 5.19 17.98 27.99
N LYS A 556 6.26 17.35 27.50
CA LYS A 556 7.49 17.23 28.29
C LYS A 556 8.08 18.63 28.54
N VAL A 557 8.76 18.80 29.67
CA VAL A 557 9.44 20.06 30.04
C VAL A 557 10.32 20.55 28.89
N GLY A 558 10.17 21.82 28.52
CA GLY A 558 10.92 22.46 27.44
C GLY A 558 10.41 22.18 26.02
N ARG A 559 9.30 21.47 25.86
CA ARG A 559 8.65 21.22 24.55
C ARG A 559 7.47 22.16 24.36
N LYS A 560 7.30 22.63 23.12
CA LYS A 560 6.23 23.58 22.74
C LYS A 560 5.05 22.89 22.04
N SER A 561 5.28 21.70 21.50
CA SER A 561 4.31 21.00 20.66
C SER A 561 4.62 19.51 20.63
N GLN A 562 3.58 18.68 20.69
CA GLN A 562 3.56 17.25 20.38
C GLN A 562 2.28 16.98 19.60
N MET A 563 2.28 17.40 18.34
CA MET A 563 1.07 17.54 17.54
C MET A 563 1.31 17.00 16.14
N MET A 564 0.32 16.29 15.61
CA MET A 564 0.30 15.83 14.24
C MET A 564 -0.82 16.48 13.44
N GLN A 565 -0.51 16.82 12.18
CA GLN A 565 -1.46 17.32 11.22
C GLN A 565 -1.87 16.21 10.23
N TRP A 566 -3.17 16.11 9.95
CA TRP A 566 -3.71 15.16 8.97
C TRP A 566 -4.49 15.86 7.89
N ASP A 567 -4.40 15.31 6.69
CA ASP A 567 -5.09 15.86 5.54
C ASP A 567 -6.60 15.58 5.64
N ILE A 568 -7.41 16.59 5.33
CA ILE A 568 -8.86 16.44 5.15
C ILE A 568 -9.26 16.35 3.68
N GLY A 569 -8.31 16.56 2.75
CA GLY A 569 -8.48 16.55 1.30
C GLY A 569 -9.18 17.78 0.72
N TYR A 570 -9.60 18.73 1.56
CA TYR A 570 -10.27 19.98 1.18
C TYR A 570 -9.45 21.22 1.54
N GLY A 571 -9.91 22.37 1.05
CA GLY A 571 -9.36 23.68 1.35
C GLY A 571 -8.03 23.97 0.66
N LYS A 572 -7.51 25.18 0.87
CA LYS A 572 -6.25 25.69 0.28
C LYS A 572 -5.03 24.81 0.63
N PHE A 573 -5.16 24.02 1.68
CA PHE A 573 -4.06 23.37 2.36
C PHE A 573 -4.06 21.85 2.27
N GLY A 574 -5.20 21.21 1.95
CA GLY A 574 -5.26 19.78 1.74
C GLY A 574 -4.60 19.35 0.42
N PHE A 575 -4.14 18.11 0.31
CA PHE A 575 -3.50 17.56 -0.88
C PHE A 575 -4.48 17.11 -1.97
N GLY A 576 -5.77 17.37 -1.78
CA GLY A 576 -6.84 17.05 -2.72
C GLY A 576 -7.69 15.87 -2.26
N LEU A 577 -8.80 15.64 -2.97
CA LEU A 577 -9.85 14.71 -2.56
C LEU A 577 -9.38 13.25 -2.39
N THR A 578 -8.27 12.88 -3.02
CA THR A 578 -7.61 11.57 -2.86
C THR A 578 -7.03 11.32 -1.46
N TYR A 579 -6.76 12.39 -0.70
CA TYR A 579 -6.18 12.32 0.65
C TYR A 579 -7.21 12.50 1.76
N ARG A 580 -8.50 12.57 1.42
CA ARG A 580 -9.61 12.60 2.38
C ARG A 580 -9.55 11.41 3.34
N PRO A 581 -9.82 11.62 4.64
CA PRO A 581 -10.07 10.52 5.56
C PRO A 581 -11.17 9.62 5.02
N ARG A 582 -10.92 8.31 5.04
CA ARG A 582 -11.83 7.34 4.43
C ARG A 582 -11.90 6.04 5.22
N LEU A 583 -13.09 5.46 5.23
CA LEU A 583 -13.39 4.16 5.79
C LEU A 583 -13.57 3.18 4.62
N GLU A 584 -12.64 2.23 4.49
CA GLU A 584 -12.71 1.14 3.53
C GLU A 584 -13.33 -0.09 4.23
N LEU A 585 -14.34 -0.70 3.61
CA LEU A 585 -15.09 -1.84 4.14
C LEU A 585 -15.12 -2.97 3.12
N THR A 586 -14.93 -4.20 3.61
CA THR A 586 -15.43 -5.42 2.95
C THR A 586 -16.56 -5.96 3.80
N TYR A 587 -17.72 -6.24 3.19
CA TYR A 587 -18.89 -6.78 3.90
C TYR A 587 -19.55 -7.85 3.06
N THR A 588 -20.36 -8.69 3.71
CA THR A 588 -21.36 -9.53 3.03
C THR A 588 -22.74 -9.11 3.52
N ILE A 589 -23.81 -9.68 2.98
CA ILE A 589 -25.16 -9.48 3.49
C ILE A 589 -25.68 -10.78 4.09
N GLU A 590 -26.52 -10.69 5.11
CA GLU A 590 -27.19 -11.88 5.64
C GLU A 590 -27.91 -12.62 4.49
N PRO A 591 -27.59 -13.90 4.26
CA PRO A 591 -28.11 -14.62 3.11
C PRO A 591 -29.61 -14.89 3.27
N THR A 592 -30.31 -14.88 2.14
CA THR A 592 -31.66 -15.41 2.08
C THR A 592 -31.57 -16.93 2.10
N VAL A 593 -32.28 -17.56 3.03
CA VAL A 593 -32.38 -19.02 3.12
C VAL A 593 -33.64 -19.49 2.39
N THR A 594 -33.49 -20.42 1.47
CA THR A 594 -34.63 -21.05 0.78
C THR A 594 -34.53 -22.56 0.90
N THR A 595 -35.66 -23.17 1.22
CA THR A 595 -35.80 -24.63 1.31
C THR A 595 -36.48 -25.13 0.05
N LEU A 596 -35.78 -25.96 -0.72
CA LEU A 596 -36.33 -26.68 -1.85
C LEU A 596 -36.72 -28.08 -1.41
N TYR A 597 -37.97 -28.44 -1.65
CA TYR A 597 -38.45 -29.80 -1.45
C TYR A 597 -38.18 -30.62 -2.72
N ALA A 598 -37.90 -31.91 -2.55
CA ALA A 598 -37.66 -32.79 -3.68
C ALA A 598 -38.91 -32.81 -4.59
N LYS A 599 -38.71 -32.50 -5.86
CA LYS A 599 -39.74 -32.55 -6.92
C LYS A 599 -40.13 -33.99 -7.22
N SER A 600 -39.15 -34.88 -7.26
CA SER A 600 -39.35 -36.32 -7.44
C SER A 600 -38.32 -37.08 -6.63
N ILE A 601 -38.71 -38.28 -6.19
CA ILE A 601 -37.89 -39.16 -5.39
C ILE A 601 -38.07 -40.57 -5.94
N HIS A 602 -36.96 -41.25 -6.24
CA HIS A 602 -36.97 -42.61 -6.77
C HIS A 602 -35.94 -43.48 -6.06
N THR A 603 -36.29 -44.70 -5.68
CA THR A 603 -35.33 -45.71 -5.25
C THR A 603 -35.16 -46.77 -6.34
N ILE A 604 -33.94 -46.93 -6.84
CA ILE A 604 -33.60 -47.88 -7.91
C ILE A 604 -32.86 -49.08 -7.29
N SER A 605 -33.42 -50.26 -7.53
CA SER A 605 -32.78 -51.56 -7.31
C SER A 605 -32.63 -52.30 -8.64
N LYS A 606 -31.91 -53.43 -8.65
CA LYS A 606 -31.75 -54.25 -9.87
C LYS A 606 -33.10 -54.72 -10.45
N ASN A 607 -34.09 -54.95 -9.59
CA ASN A 607 -35.34 -55.62 -9.95
C ASN A 607 -36.54 -54.67 -10.04
N SER A 608 -36.47 -53.48 -9.44
CA SER A 608 -37.59 -52.53 -9.39
C SER A 608 -37.13 -51.09 -9.17
N ILE A 609 -37.98 -50.16 -9.60
CA ILE A 609 -37.91 -48.74 -9.27
C ILE A 609 -39.13 -48.42 -8.41
N LEU A 610 -38.89 -47.87 -7.23
CA LEU A 610 -39.92 -47.45 -6.28
C LEU A 610 -40.01 -45.92 -6.30
N GLU A 611 -41.19 -45.39 -6.59
CA GLU A 611 -41.46 -43.95 -6.55
C GLU A 611 -41.85 -43.52 -5.13
N ASN A 612 -41.50 -42.29 -4.74
CA ASN A 612 -41.83 -41.69 -3.43
C ASN A 612 -41.24 -42.42 -2.21
N GLU A 613 -40.22 -43.26 -2.42
CA GLU A 613 -39.45 -43.90 -1.35
C GLU A 613 -37.98 -43.54 -1.46
N ILE A 614 -37.36 -43.21 -0.31
CA ILE A 614 -35.91 -43.08 -0.17
C ILE A 614 -35.44 -44.27 0.66
N SER A 615 -34.75 -45.22 0.02
CA SER A 615 -34.09 -46.32 0.69
C SER A 615 -32.75 -46.62 0.03
N SER A 616 -31.67 -46.63 0.81
CA SER A 616 -30.32 -46.91 0.33
C SER A 616 -29.70 -48.06 1.12
N GLY A 617 -28.94 -48.94 0.44
CA GLY A 617 -28.32 -50.12 1.05
C GLY A 617 -28.02 -51.25 0.08
N PHE A 618 -28.18 -52.49 0.52
CA PHE A 618 -27.93 -53.69 -0.28
C PHE A 618 -29.16 -54.59 -0.30
N ASP A 619 -29.52 -55.09 -1.48
CA ASP A 619 -30.61 -56.05 -1.68
C ASP A 619 -30.23 -57.47 -1.20
N ASP A 620 -31.15 -58.42 -1.33
CA ASP A 620 -30.95 -59.82 -0.93
C ASP A 620 -29.76 -60.51 -1.63
N ASN A 621 -29.35 -60.00 -2.79
CA ASN A 621 -28.23 -60.51 -3.57
C ASN A 621 -26.93 -59.71 -3.34
N GLY A 622 -26.95 -58.74 -2.41
CA GLY A 622 -25.80 -57.87 -2.12
C GLY A 622 -25.54 -56.81 -3.20
N LYS A 623 -26.50 -56.54 -4.09
CA LYS A 623 -26.43 -55.43 -5.05
C LYS A 623 -26.89 -54.13 -4.41
N LYS A 624 -26.33 -53.01 -4.87
CA LYS A 624 -26.60 -51.69 -4.27
C LYS A 624 -28.03 -51.25 -4.57
N ILE A 625 -28.62 -50.55 -3.64
CA ILE A 625 -29.89 -49.84 -3.78
C ILE A 625 -29.56 -48.35 -3.70
N TYR A 626 -29.94 -47.59 -4.72
CA TYR A 626 -29.69 -46.16 -4.81
C TYR A 626 -31.00 -45.39 -4.63
N SER A 627 -30.96 -44.23 -3.99
CA SER A 627 -32.07 -43.28 -4.02
C SER A 627 -31.68 -42.04 -4.79
N ILE A 628 -32.58 -41.51 -5.60
CA ILE A 628 -32.42 -40.32 -6.42
C ILE A 628 -33.36 -39.26 -5.87
N LEU A 629 -32.83 -38.06 -5.67
CA LEU A 629 -33.53 -36.87 -5.22
C LEU A 629 -33.43 -35.82 -6.31
N GLU A 630 -34.56 -35.39 -6.87
CA GLU A 630 -34.61 -34.31 -7.85
C GLU A 630 -35.07 -33.01 -7.18
N PHE A 631 -34.34 -31.92 -7.36
CA PHE A 631 -34.74 -30.58 -6.91
C PHE A 631 -34.83 -29.62 -8.10
N ASN A 632 -35.74 -28.66 -8.03
CA ASN A 632 -35.91 -27.65 -9.08
C ASN A 632 -35.39 -26.28 -8.61
N LEU A 633 -34.38 -25.75 -9.30
CA LEU A 633 -33.78 -24.45 -9.00
C LEU A 633 -34.58 -23.26 -9.52
N SER A 634 -35.64 -23.46 -10.33
CA SER A 634 -36.43 -22.38 -10.95
C SER A 634 -37.17 -21.47 -9.97
N SER A 635 -37.20 -21.83 -8.68
CA SER A 635 -37.76 -20.99 -7.62
C SER A 635 -36.75 -19.98 -7.05
N LEU A 636 -35.47 -20.12 -7.37
CA LEU A 636 -34.45 -19.14 -7.02
C LEU A 636 -34.50 -17.94 -7.99
N PRO A 637 -34.06 -16.74 -7.56
CA PRO A 637 -33.98 -15.60 -8.45
C PRO A 637 -32.93 -15.79 -9.56
N SER A 638 -32.90 -14.87 -10.52
CA SER A 638 -32.08 -15.01 -11.73
C SER A 638 -30.59 -15.23 -11.42
N TYR A 639 -29.94 -16.08 -12.22
CA TYR A 639 -28.51 -16.35 -12.12
C TYR A 639 -27.68 -15.06 -12.14
N GLU A 640 -28.05 -14.08 -12.97
CA GLU A 640 -27.30 -12.83 -13.13
C GLU A 640 -27.13 -12.03 -11.83
N ASN A 641 -28.14 -12.07 -10.95
CA ASN A 641 -28.20 -11.26 -9.72
C ASN A 641 -28.23 -12.09 -8.44
N THR A 642 -28.00 -13.40 -8.52
CA THR A 642 -28.06 -14.31 -7.37
C THR A 642 -26.76 -15.08 -7.26
N ILE A 643 -26.15 -15.09 -6.07
CA ILE A 643 -24.97 -15.91 -5.78
C ILE A 643 -25.30 -16.85 -4.63
N ILE A 644 -25.21 -18.16 -4.88
CA ILE A 644 -25.38 -19.19 -3.84
C ILE A 644 -24.09 -19.22 -3.01
N THR A 645 -24.20 -18.87 -1.73
CA THR A 645 -23.08 -18.78 -0.79
C THR A 645 -22.86 -20.09 -0.04
N ASN A 646 -23.95 -20.82 0.22
CA ASN A 646 -23.92 -22.11 0.91
C ASN A 646 -25.08 -23.00 0.45
N ALA A 647 -24.90 -24.32 0.57
CA ALA A 647 -25.96 -25.28 0.31
C ALA A 647 -25.70 -26.59 1.05
N TYR A 648 -26.77 -27.27 1.45
CA TYR A 648 -26.70 -28.62 2.00
C TYR A 648 -28.00 -29.40 1.78
N VAL A 649 -27.87 -30.70 1.60
CA VAL A 649 -29.04 -31.60 1.57
C VAL A 649 -29.29 -32.14 2.97
N GLU A 650 -30.53 -32.01 3.44
CA GLU A 650 -31.02 -32.55 4.69
C GLU A 650 -31.82 -33.83 4.44
N LEU A 651 -31.42 -34.92 5.08
CA LEU A 651 -32.16 -36.19 5.07
C LEU A 651 -32.41 -36.69 6.49
N ASN A 652 -33.61 -37.19 6.75
CA ASN A 652 -33.99 -37.78 8.03
C ASN A 652 -34.18 -39.29 7.88
N SER A 653 -33.45 -40.07 8.68
CA SER A 653 -33.55 -41.53 8.63
C SER A 653 -34.73 -42.05 9.46
N THR A 654 -35.37 -43.12 9.00
CA THR A 654 -36.46 -43.82 9.71
C THR A 654 -35.93 -45.14 10.28
N LYS A 655 -36.15 -45.39 11.59
CA LYS A 655 -35.79 -46.61 12.36
C LYS A 655 -34.46 -47.32 12.00
N ILE A 656 -33.44 -47.20 12.84
CA ILE A 656 -32.09 -47.73 12.55
C ILE A 656 -31.76 -48.94 13.44
N TYR A 657 -31.73 -50.14 12.85
CA TYR A 657 -31.17 -51.33 13.50
C TYR A 657 -30.15 -52.01 12.60
N LEU A 658 -28.95 -51.44 12.53
CA LEU A 658 -27.80 -52.02 11.84
C LEU A 658 -26.60 -52.07 12.79
N LYS A 659 -25.99 -53.25 12.98
CA LYS A 659 -24.74 -53.43 13.77
C LYS A 659 -23.47 -53.22 12.92
N GLU A 660 -23.61 -53.01 11.61
CA GLU A 660 -22.49 -53.06 10.66
C GLU A 660 -22.21 -51.70 10.00
N ASP A 661 -20.95 -51.47 9.62
CA ASP A 661 -20.44 -50.21 9.05
C ASP A 661 -20.80 -50.09 7.56
N ILE A 662 -22.07 -49.77 7.28
CA ILE A 662 -22.51 -49.26 5.97
C ILE A 662 -22.39 -47.74 6.01
N ARG A 663 -21.80 -47.17 4.97
CA ARG A 663 -21.65 -45.72 4.80
C ARG A 663 -22.44 -45.20 3.61
N PHE A 664 -23.06 -44.05 3.79
CA PHE A 664 -23.89 -43.40 2.79
C PHE A 664 -23.20 -42.15 2.26
N HIS A 665 -23.25 -41.99 0.95
CA HIS A 665 -22.63 -40.92 0.18
C HIS A 665 -23.69 -40.26 -0.67
N LEU A 666 -23.67 -38.94 -0.75
CA LEU A 666 -24.52 -38.22 -1.67
C LEU A 666 -23.70 -37.79 -2.88
N GLU A 667 -24.11 -38.20 -4.07
CA GLU A 667 -23.44 -37.84 -5.32
C GLU A 667 -24.31 -36.83 -6.09
N PHE A 668 -23.75 -35.69 -6.46
CA PHE A 668 -24.37 -34.77 -7.41
C PHE A 668 -24.14 -35.32 -8.83
N ILE A 669 -25.22 -35.61 -9.57
CA ILE A 669 -25.17 -36.32 -10.85
C ILE A 669 -25.76 -35.51 -12.00
N GLN A 670 -25.35 -35.81 -13.24
CA GLN A 670 -25.81 -35.09 -14.44
C GLN A 670 -27.25 -35.45 -14.86
N ASN A 671 -27.96 -34.49 -15.48
CA ASN A 671 -29.41 -34.44 -15.81
C ASN A 671 -29.97 -35.55 -16.73
N SER A 672 -29.77 -36.82 -16.43
CA SER A 672 -30.58 -37.89 -17.00
C SER A 672 -30.98 -38.89 -15.91
N ILE A 673 -32.27 -38.91 -15.56
CA ILE A 673 -32.86 -39.99 -14.79
C ILE A 673 -32.89 -41.20 -15.72
N SER A 674 -31.86 -42.06 -15.68
CA SER A 674 -31.98 -43.34 -16.37
C SER A 674 -32.99 -44.21 -15.63
N LYS A 675 -33.98 -44.69 -16.37
CA LYS A 675 -35.05 -45.57 -15.87
C LYS A 675 -34.62 -47.04 -15.78
N ASN A 676 -33.32 -47.35 -15.88
CA ASN A 676 -32.83 -48.70 -15.67
C ASN A 676 -31.57 -48.73 -14.79
N TYR A 677 -31.42 -49.81 -14.02
CA TYR A 677 -30.36 -49.97 -13.01
C TYR A 677 -28.95 -49.99 -13.62
N LYS A 678 -28.76 -50.56 -14.81
CA LYS A 678 -27.44 -50.71 -15.46
C LYS A 678 -26.89 -49.38 -15.94
N ASP A 679 -27.72 -48.54 -16.52
CA ASP A 679 -27.33 -47.20 -16.96
C ASP A 679 -27.06 -46.32 -15.74
N PHE A 680 -27.84 -46.47 -14.68
CA PHE A 680 -27.61 -45.74 -13.44
C PHE A 680 -26.30 -46.13 -12.76
N GLU A 681 -25.87 -47.40 -12.84
CA GLU A 681 -24.52 -47.80 -12.38
C GLU A 681 -23.39 -47.06 -13.11
N ASN A 682 -23.61 -46.68 -14.37
CA ASN A 682 -22.66 -45.94 -15.22
C ASN A 682 -22.96 -44.43 -15.29
N ARG A 683 -23.75 -43.88 -14.36
CA ARG A 683 -24.08 -42.46 -14.29
C ARG A 683 -22.82 -41.59 -14.22
N LYS A 684 -22.92 -40.38 -14.78
CA LYS A 684 -21.86 -39.38 -14.66
C LYS A 684 -22.02 -38.58 -13.36
N ILE A 685 -21.04 -38.71 -12.49
CA ILE A 685 -20.94 -37.97 -11.23
C ILE A 685 -20.30 -36.62 -11.52
N ILE A 686 -20.94 -35.55 -11.09
CA ILE A 686 -20.40 -34.18 -11.10
C ILE A 686 -19.46 -34.03 -9.91
N GLN A 687 -19.97 -34.32 -8.70
CA GLN A 687 -19.21 -34.20 -7.46
C GLN A 687 -19.80 -35.07 -6.33
N ASN A 688 -18.98 -35.48 -5.37
CA ASN A 688 -19.45 -36.08 -4.11
C ASN A 688 -19.73 -34.98 -3.08
N ILE A 689 -20.87 -35.04 -2.39
CA ILE A 689 -21.34 -34.02 -1.45
C ILE A 689 -21.16 -34.50 -0.01
N GLY A 690 -20.52 -33.66 0.82
CA GLY A 690 -20.33 -33.90 2.24
C GLY A 690 -19.38 -35.06 2.55
N TYR A 691 -19.38 -35.48 3.82
CA TYR A 691 -18.64 -36.65 4.29
C TYR A 691 -19.54 -37.89 4.32
N ASP A 692 -18.92 -39.06 4.29
CA ASP A 692 -19.56 -40.33 4.54
C ASP A 692 -20.30 -40.31 5.88
N ILE A 693 -21.55 -40.76 5.86
CA ILE A 693 -22.30 -40.98 7.09
C ILE A 693 -22.43 -42.47 7.33
N SER A 694 -21.94 -42.94 8.46
CA SER A 694 -22.06 -44.33 8.88
C SER A 694 -23.45 -44.64 9.43
N ALA A 695 -23.87 -45.90 9.31
CA ALA A 695 -25.09 -46.39 9.96
C ALA A 695 -25.06 -46.26 11.49
N ASN A 696 -23.87 -46.13 12.09
CA ASN A 696 -23.73 -45.90 13.53
C ASN A 696 -23.98 -44.43 13.91
N GLU A 697 -23.48 -43.47 13.12
CA GLU A 697 -23.76 -42.04 13.31
C GLU A 697 -25.25 -41.73 13.15
N LEU A 698 -25.92 -42.40 12.21
CA LEU A 698 -27.37 -42.28 12.05
C LEU A 698 -28.14 -42.63 13.32
N LYS A 699 -27.69 -43.60 14.13
CA LYS A 699 -28.37 -43.96 15.39
C LYS A 699 -28.36 -42.83 16.41
N ASN A 700 -27.28 -42.08 16.43
CA ASN A 700 -27.07 -41.00 17.39
C ASN A 700 -27.67 -39.68 16.90
N ASN A 701 -27.75 -39.49 15.58
CA ASN A 701 -28.36 -38.32 14.97
C ASN A 701 -29.20 -38.72 13.74
N GLN A 702 -30.52 -38.66 13.87
CA GLN A 702 -31.45 -39.08 12.81
C GLN A 702 -31.41 -38.14 11.60
N THR A 703 -31.17 -36.84 11.83
CA THR A 703 -31.07 -35.81 10.82
C THR A 703 -29.62 -35.68 10.36
N GLN A 704 -29.42 -35.71 9.05
CA GLN A 704 -28.09 -35.63 8.46
C GLN A 704 -28.00 -34.51 7.44
N TYR A 705 -26.86 -33.83 7.46
CA TYR A 705 -26.57 -32.67 6.62
C TYR A 705 -25.40 -32.99 5.69
N PHE A 706 -25.69 -33.12 4.40
CA PHE A 706 -24.69 -33.27 3.36
C PHE A 706 -24.27 -31.88 2.87
N VAL A 707 -23.26 -31.30 3.51
CA VAL A 707 -22.78 -29.93 3.24
C VAL A 707 -21.93 -29.88 1.97
N PHE A 708 -22.15 -28.85 1.16
CA PHE A 708 -21.45 -28.69 -0.12
C PHE A 708 -20.07 -28.09 0.11
N ASP A 709 -19.05 -28.71 -0.48
CA ASP A 709 -17.71 -28.13 -0.55
C ASP A 709 -17.65 -26.98 -1.58
N SER A 710 -16.50 -26.32 -1.71
CA SER A 710 -16.33 -25.19 -2.64
C SER A 710 -16.60 -25.58 -4.10
N PHE A 711 -16.22 -26.80 -4.52
CA PHE A 711 -16.41 -27.24 -5.90
C PHE A 711 -17.88 -27.55 -6.19
N ALA A 712 -18.55 -28.25 -5.28
CA ALA A 712 -19.98 -28.51 -5.34
C ALA A 712 -20.81 -27.22 -5.38
N LYS A 713 -20.40 -26.19 -4.62
CA LYS A 713 -21.04 -24.86 -4.69
C LYS A 713 -20.82 -24.18 -6.02
N ILE A 714 -19.63 -24.27 -6.62
CA ILE A 714 -19.37 -23.73 -7.98
C ILE A 714 -20.28 -24.41 -8.99
N GLU A 715 -20.33 -25.75 -8.99
CA GLU A 715 -21.20 -26.52 -9.88
C GLU A 715 -22.68 -26.20 -9.67
N LEU A 716 -23.13 -26.05 -8.42
CA LEU A 716 -24.51 -25.66 -8.12
C LEU A 716 -24.83 -24.25 -8.64
N ASN A 717 -23.91 -23.30 -8.48
CA ASN A 717 -24.05 -21.96 -9.04
C ASN A 717 -24.16 -22.00 -10.58
N GLU A 718 -23.34 -22.81 -11.26
CA GLU A 718 -23.43 -22.96 -12.72
C GLU A 718 -24.76 -23.57 -13.17
N LYS A 719 -25.33 -24.51 -12.40
CA LYS A 719 -26.65 -25.10 -12.69
C LYS A 719 -27.82 -24.13 -12.57
N LEU A 720 -27.66 -23.04 -11.80
CA LEU A 720 -28.67 -21.99 -11.71
C LEU A 720 -28.85 -21.25 -13.05
N LYS A 721 -27.82 -21.19 -13.91
CA LYS A 721 -27.87 -20.50 -15.21
C LYS A 721 -29.03 -20.96 -16.09
N ASP A 722 -29.28 -22.26 -16.11
CA ASP A 722 -30.32 -22.88 -16.93
C ASP A 722 -31.64 -23.08 -16.15
N SER A 723 -31.69 -22.67 -14.87
CA SER A 723 -32.80 -22.96 -13.94
C SER A 723 -33.22 -24.45 -13.96
N SER A 724 -32.24 -25.33 -14.17
CA SER A 724 -32.49 -26.74 -14.46
C SER A 724 -32.80 -27.53 -13.20
N ASN A 725 -33.48 -28.67 -13.37
CA ASN A 725 -33.57 -29.63 -12.27
C ASN A 725 -32.17 -30.20 -12.00
N ILE A 726 -31.87 -30.42 -10.73
CA ILE A 726 -30.64 -31.05 -10.26
C ILE A 726 -30.96 -32.36 -9.56
N LEU A 727 -30.03 -33.31 -9.66
CA LEU A 727 -30.22 -34.69 -9.20
C LEU A 727 -29.12 -35.08 -8.23
N PHE A 728 -29.51 -35.67 -7.10
CA PHE A 728 -28.59 -36.28 -6.15
C PHE A 728 -28.86 -37.77 -6.02
N ALA A 729 -27.80 -38.57 -5.96
CA ALA A 729 -27.87 -40.01 -5.76
C ALA A 729 -27.31 -40.40 -4.39
N LEU A 730 -28.15 -40.97 -3.52
CA LEU A 730 -27.73 -41.55 -2.25
C LEU A 730 -27.22 -42.97 -2.48
N LYS A 731 -25.90 -43.14 -2.31
CA LYS A 731 -25.18 -44.38 -2.58
C LYS A 731 -24.69 -45.04 -1.29
N PRO A 732 -24.84 -46.36 -1.16
CA PRO A 732 -24.28 -47.12 -0.07
C PRO A 732 -22.89 -47.67 -0.42
N THR A 733 -22.02 -47.71 0.57
CA THR A 733 -20.70 -48.33 0.53
C THR A 733 -20.46 -49.15 1.79
N THR A 734 -19.58 -50.13 1.70
CA THR A 734 -19.18 -50.94 2.85
C THR A 734 -17.82 -51.58 2.62
N SER A 735 -17.07 -51.81 3.69
CA SER A 735 -15.82 -52.56 3.68
C SER A 735 -16.01 -54.07 3.63
N LYS A 736 -17.22 -54.59 3.92
CA LYS A 736 -17.52 -56.02 3.96
C LYS A 736 -18.22 -56.51 2.70
N LYS A 737 -17.62 -57.46 1.99
CA LYS A 737 -18.16 -58.04 0.74
C LYS A 737 -19.44 -58.89 0.93
N SER A 738 -19.82 -59.23 2.16
CA SER A 738 -20.88 -60.20 2.49
C SER A 738 -22.21 -59.58 2.96
N LEU A 739 -22.35 -58.26 2.97
CA LEU A 739 -23.59 -57.60 3.39
C LEU A 739 -24.70 -57.80 2.35
N ARG A 740 -25.76 -58.51 2.77
CA ARG A 740 -26.98 -58.76 2.00
C ARG A 740 -28.19 -58.33 2.82
N ASN A 741 -29.24 -57.85 2.14
CA ASN A 741 -30.52 -57.47 2.73
C ASN A 741 -30.40 -56.45 3.88
N ARG A 742 -29.57 -55.42 3.71
CA ARG A 742 -29.40 -54.34 4.69
C ARG A 742 -29.62 -53.01 4.01
N LYS A 743 -30.74 -52.35 4.31
CA LYS A 743 -31.09 -51.03 3.78
C LYS A 743 -31.58 -50.11 4.90
N ILE A 744 -31.36 -48.82 4.74
CA ILE A 744 -31.93 -47.76 5.58
C ILE A 744 -32.97 -47.03 4.75
N SER A 745 -34.13 -46.82 5.35
CA SER A 745 -35.20 -46.00 4.78
C SER A 745 -35.14 -44.60 5.38
N TRP A 746 -35.44 -43.61 4.58
CA TRP A 746 -35.47 -42.22 4.98
C TRP A 746 -36.90 -41.70 4.89
N GLU A 747 -37.18 -40.66 5.65
CA GLU A 747 -38.53 -40.14 5.80
C GLU A 747 -38.99 -39.50 4.49
N THR A 748 -40.21 -39.86 4.07
CA THR A 748 -40.85 -39.35 2.85
C THR A 748 -42.32 -39.00 3.05
N LYS A 749 -42.91 -39.40 4.18
CA LYS A 749 -44.34 -39.22 4.47
C LYS A 749 -44.60 -37.92 5.22
N ASP A 750 -43.73 -37.57 6.16
CA ASP A 750 -43.78 -36.25 6.82
C ASP A 750 -43.04 -35.23 5.95
N SER A 751 -43.79 -34.30 5.35
CA SER A 751 -43.23 -33.23 4.52
C SER A 751 -42.24 -32.33 5.28
N LYS A 752 -42.33 -32.25 6.62
CA LYS A 752 -41.37 -31.51 7.44
C LYS A 752 -40.06 -32.26 7.67
N LEU A 753 -40.03 -33.57 7.50
CA LEU A 753 -38.85 -34.44 7.69
C LEU A 753 -38.35 -35.06 6.38
N GLY A 754 -39.10 -34.89 5.29
CA GLY A 754 -38.70 -35.32 3.94
C GLY A 754 -37.40 -34.69 3.46
N ALA A 755 -36.87 -35.20 2.35
CA ALA A 755 -35.65 -34.69 1.75
C ALA A 755 -35.77 -33.21 1.34
N LYS A 756 -34.83 -32.40 1.81
CA LYS A 756 -34.75 -30.98 1.50
C LYS A 756 -33.37 -30.62 0.99
N LEU A 757 -33.33 -29.65 0.10
CA LEU A 757 -32.11 -28.92 -0.25
C LEU A 757 -32.25 -27.51 0.32
N ILE A 758 -31.39 -27.17 1.28
CA ILE A 758 -31.32 -25.84 1.86
C ILE A 758 -30.27 -25.05 1.09
N ILE A 759 -30.64 -23.88 0.61
CA ILE A 759 -29.78 -22.99 -0.17
C ILE A 759 -29.75 -21.63 0.53
N GLU A 760 -28.54 -21.14 0.78
CA GLU A 760 -28.28 -19.78 1.21
C GLU A 760 -27.74 -19.00 0.00
N TYR A 761 -28.34 -17.84 -0.28
CA TYR A 761 -27.90 -16.99 -1.39
C TYR A 761 -28.00 -15.50 -1.05
N ILE A 762 -27.23 -14.71 -1.80
CA ILE A 762 -27.22 -13.25 -1.72
C ILE A 762 -27.60 -12.63 -3.07
N SER A 763 -28.24 -11.46 -3.02
CA SER A 763 -28.54 -10.67 -4.21
C SER A 763 -27.30 -9.89 -4.64
N LYS A 764 -26.53 -10.41 -5.61
CA LYS A 764 -25.31 -9.80 -6.12
C LYS A 764 -25.17 -10.04 -7.63
N ARG A 765 -24.89 -8.98 -8.37
CA ARG A 765 -24.57 -9.06 -9.80
C ARG A 765 -23.29 -9.87 -10.02
N ARG A 766 -23.35 -10.86 -10.93
CA ARG A 766 -22.20 -11.72 -11.28
C ARG A 766 -21.25 -11.10 -12.28
N PHE A 767 -21.78 -10.34 -13.22
CA PHE A 767 -21.03 -9.81 -14.35
C PHE A 767 -20.90 -8.30 -14.25
N ALA A 768 -19.70 -7.80 -14.55
CA ALA A 768 -19.45 -6.37 -14.59
C ALA A 768 -20.34 -5.66 -15.63
N LEU A 769 -20.54 -4.35 -15.43
CA LEU A 769 -21.28 -3.51 -16.36
C LEU A 769 -20.64 -3.49 -17.77
N PRO A 770 -21.43 -3.19 -18.81
CA PRO A 770 -20.88 -2.92 -20.13
C PRO A 770 -19.81 -1.81 -20.09
N GLN A 771 -18.85 -1.87 -21.02
CA GLN A 771 -17.83 -0.83 -21.17
C GLN A 771 -18.43 0.50 -21.64
N VAL A 772 -17.70 1.58 -21.45
CA VAL A 772 -18.01 2.85 -22.14
C VAL A 772 -17.87 2.69 -23.66
N THR A 773 -18.61 3.48 -24.42
CA THR A 773 -18.47 3.58 -25.88
C THR A 773 -17.93 4.94 -26.29
N ASN A 774 -17.50 5.09 -27.55
CA ASN A 774 -17.05 6.36 -28.12
C ASN A 774 -15.98 7.09 -27.28
N ALA A 775 -15.08 6.31 -26.64
CA ALA A 775 -13.98 6.86 -25.87
C ALA A 775 -12.96 7.54 -26.80
N SER A 776 -12.60 8.78 -26.50
CA SER A 776 -11.64 9.56 -27.28
C SER A 776 -10.88 10.54 -26.39
N TYR A 777 -9.83 11.13 -26.96
CA TYR A 777 -9.14 12.25 -26.34
C TYR A 777 -8.91 13.38 -27.34
N GLU A 778 -8.86 14.60 -26.82
CA GLU A 778 -8.54 15.80 -27.59
C GLU A 778 -7.73 16.78 -26.75
N LEU A 779 -7.04 17.71 -27.40
CA LEU A 779 -6.35 18.81 -26.72
C LEU A 779 -7.31 20.01 -26.63
N GLU A 780 -7.70 20.37 -25.42
CA GLU A 780 -8.60 21.50 -25.15
C GLU A 780 -7.94 22.44 -24.13
N ASN A 781 -7.82 23.73 -24.46
CA ASN A 781 -7.23 24.75 -23.56
C ASN A 781 -5.87 24.36 -22.96
N GLY A 782 -5.04 23.65 -23.75
CA GLY A 782 -3.72 23.19 -23.33
C GLY A 782 -3.73 22.00 -22.36
N LYS A 783 -4.87 21.31 -22.20
CA LYS A 783 -5.07 20.10 -21.39
C LYS A 783 -5.49 18.94 -22.28
N ILE A 784 -5.25 17.70 -21.84
CA ILE A 784 -5.79 16.52 -22.51
C ILE A 784 -7.17 16.25 -21.92
N ARG A 785 -8.21 16.45 -22.73
CA ARG A 785 -9.58 16.06 -22.40
C ARG A 785 -9.79 14.61 -22.81
N ILE A 786 -10.31 13.80 -21.91
CA ILE A 786 -10.75 12.43 -22.16
C ILE A 786 -12.27 12.43 -22.10
N SER A 787 -12.94 11.90 -23.13
CA SER A 787 -14.40 11.87 -23.25
C SER A 787 -14.88 10.46 -23.59
N TRP A 788 -16.10 10.11 -23.20
CA TRP A 788 -16.71 8.81 -23.47
C TRP A 788 -18.25 8.90 -23.45
N GLN A 789 -18.93 7.79 -23.72
CA GLN A 789 -20.37 7.62 -23.51
C GLN A 789 -20.62 6.50 -22.50
N ASN A 790 -21.42 6.82 -21.48
CA ASN A 790 -21.81 5.86 -20.45
C ASN A 790 -22.79 4.82 -21.03
N PRO A 791 -22.73 3.56 -20.58
CA PRO A 791 -23.75 2.57 -20.94
C PRO A 791 -25.11 2.95 -20.36
N ASN A 792 -26.18 2.55 -21.05
CA ASN A 792 -27.54 2.66 -20.54
C ASN A 792 -27.86 1.44 -19.66
N ASP A 793 -27.40 1.47 -18.41
CA ASP A 793 -27.64 0.44 -17.39
C ASP A 793 -28.06 1.13 -16.09
N GLU A 794 -29.16 0.69 -15.49
CA GLU A 794 -29.74 1.32 -14.29
C GLU A 794 -28.83 1.19 -13.06
N GLU A 795 -27.94 0.19 -13.04
CA GLU A 795 -27.00 -0.05 -11.94
C GLU A 795 -25.66 0.68 -12.12
N LEU A 796 -25.52 1.53 -13.15
CA LEU A 796 -24.32 2.34 -13.35
C LEU A 796 -24.15 3.37 -12.21
N VAL A 797 -23.14 3.12 -11.36
CA VAL A 797 -22.73 4.08 -10.34
C VAL A 797 -21.80 5.13 -10.92
N GLY A 798 -20.91 4.75 -11.84
CA GLY A 798 -20.09 5.70 -12.57
C GLY A 798 -18.96 5.09 -13.37
N VAL A 799 -18.05 5.96 -13.79
CA VAL A 799 -16.84 5.67 -14.55
C VAL A 799 -15.62 6.11 -13.78
N LYS A 800 -14.56 5.30 -13.84
CA LYS A 800 -13.25 5.57 -13.24
C LYS A 800 -12.19 5.63 -14.32
N VAL A 801 -11.37 6.68 -14.28
CA VAL A 801 -10.30 6.92 -15.26
C VAL A 801 -8.94 6.84 -14.56
N ILE A 802 -8.09 5.92 -15.03
CA ILE A 802 -6.73 5.72 -14.54
C ILE A 802 -5.74 6.13 -15.64
N LYS A 803 -4.72 6.91 -15.26
CA LYS A 803 -3.58 7.29 -16.10
C LYS A 803 -2.35 6.48 -15.72
N ASN A 804 -1.63 5.97 -16.71
CA ASN A 804 -0.33 5.32 -16.52
C ASN A 804 0.64 5.67 -17.66
N PRO A 805 1.84 6.21 -17.37
CA PRO A 805 2.78 6.64 -18.40
C PRO A 805 3.62 5.49 -19.00
N PHE A 806 3.60 4.29 -18.41
CA PHE A 806 4.51 3.20 -18.79
C PHE A 806 3.83 2.08 -19.56
N ARG A 807 2.58 1.76 -19.23
CA ARG A 807 1.85 0.59 -19.77
C ARG A 807 0.35 0.78 -19.72
N LYS A 808 -0.37 -0.13 -20.38
CA LYS A 808 -1.84 -0.19 -20.37
C LYS A 808 -2.32 -0.67 -18.97
N PRO A 809 -3.10 0.13 -18.23
CA PRO A 809 -3.65 -0.31 -16.94
C PRO A 809 -4.68 -1.41 -17.15
N LEU A 810 -4.44 -2.59 -16.58
CA LEU A 810 -5.44 -3.68 -16.52
C LEU A 810 -6.19 -3.71 -15.19
N SER A 811 -5.73 -2.96 -14.18
CA SER A 811 -6.41 -2.78 -12.90
C SER A 811 -6.85 -1.33 -12.74
N SER A 812 -7.99 -1.14 -12.06
CA SER A 812 -8.48 0.18 -11.66
C SER A 812 -7.60 0.87 -10.59
N GLN A 813 -6.48 0.25 -10.18
CA GLN A 813 -5.49 0.80 -9.26
C GLN A 813 -4.09 0.95 -9.90
N ASP A 814 -3.89 0.47 -11.13
CA ASP A 814 -2.57 0.45 -11.77
C ASP A 814 -2.22 1.78 -12.45
N GLY A 815 -2.06 2.82 -11.64
CA GLY A 815 -1.71 4.15 -12.10
C GLY A 815 -2.27 5.27 -11.22
N GLN A 816 -2.29 6.48 -11.76
CA GLN A 816 -2.86 7.65 -11.11
C GLN A 816 -4.36 7.76 -11.42
N LYS A 817 -5.20 7.82 -10.38
CA LYS A 817 -6.62 8.14 -10.56
C LYS A 817 -6.78 9.58 -11.02
N LEU A 818 -7.41 9.77 -12.18
CA LEU A 818 -7.82 11.09 -12.67
C LEU A 818 -9.26 11.42 -12.28
N TYR A 819 -10.15 10.43 -12.40
CA TYR A 819 -11.59 10.64 -12.24
C TYR A 819 -12.29 9.41 -11.65
N ALA A 820 -13.37 9.65 -10.91
CA ALA A 820 -14.34 8.64 -10.51
C ALA A 820 -15.70 9.33 -10.24
N GLY A 821 -16.73 9.05 -11.04
CA GLY A 821 -18.05 9.67 -10.94
C GLY A 821 -18.95 9.39 -12.14
N LYS A 822 -20.08 10.09 -12.29
CA LYS A 822 -21.09 9.84 -13.34
C LYS A 822 -20.91 10.65 -14.63
N ASP A 823 -19.94 11.55 -14.66
CA ASP A 823 -19.69 12.39 -15.84
C ASP A 823 -19.23 11.54 -17.04
N ASN A 824 -19.22 12.17 -18.20
CA ASN A 824 -18.81 11.58 -19.47
C ASN A 824 -17.49 12.15 -20.01
N TYR A 825 -16.76 12.90 -19.17
CA TYR A 825 -15.44 13.44 -19.49
C TYR A 825 -14.59 13.71 -18.24
N THR A 826 -13.29 13.85 -18.43
CA THR A 826 -12.35 14.39 -17.43
C THR A 826 -11.14 15.02 -18.12
N TYR A 827 -10.31 15.74 -17.36
CA TYR A 827 -9.04 16.31 -17.84
C TYR A 827 -7.83 15.67 -17.15
N ASP A 828 -6.73 15.46 -17.89
CA ASP A 828 -5.39 15.29 -17.33
C ASP A 828 -4.77 16.68 -17.11
N ASP A 829 -5.15 17.33 -16.01
CA ASP A 829 -4.76 18.71 -15.69
C ASP A 829 -3.28 18.86 -15.30
N PHE A 830 -2.66 17.78 -14.83
CA PHE A 830 -1.32 17.83 -14.22
C PHE A 830 -0.30 16.95 -14.94
N GLY A 831 -0.73 16.02 -15.81
CA GLY A 831 0.19 15.14 -16.53
C GLY A 831 1.02 15.84 -17.60
N SER A 832 2.18 15.24 -17.90
CA SER A 832 3.08 15.74 -18.95
C SER A 832 2.46 15.56 -20.34
N LYS A 833 2.43 16.61 -21.16
CA LYS A 833 1.98 16.50 -22.57
C LYS A 833 3.05 15.97 -23.52
N GLU A 834 4.29 15.94 -23.05
CA GLU A 834 5.50 15.54 -23.80
C GLU A 834 5.81 14.03 -23.66
N LYS A 835 5.00 13.27 -22.93
CA LYS A 835 5.23 11.85 -22.69
C LYS A 835 4.05 11.04 -23.21
N ASN A 836 4.34 9.94 -23.89
CA ASN A 836 3.34 8.93 -24.20
C ASN A 836 2.74 8.40 -22.90
N LYS A 837 1.45 8.07 -22.93
CA LYS A 837 0.75 7.55 -21.77
C LYS A 837 -0.53 6.83 -22.18
N TYR A 838 -1.07 6.07 -21.23
CA TYR A 838 -2.29 5.31 -21.39
C TYR A 838 -3.34 5.82 -20.41
N PHE A 839 -4.57 5.91 -20.89
CA PHE A 839 -5.76 6.11 -20.06
C PHE A 839 -6.61 4.86 -20.13
N ALA A 840 -7.00 4.34 -18.97
CA ALA A 840 -7.92 3.21 -18.85
C ALA A 840 -9.24 3.70 -18.23
N ILE A 841 -10.34 3.42 -18.92
CA ILE A 841 -11.69 3.83 -18.53
C ILE A 841 -12.49 2.59 -18.15
N PHE A 842 -12.94 2.54 -16.89
CA PHE A 842 -13.70 1.43 -16.32
C PHE A 842 -15.09 1.92 -15.90
N THR A 843 -16.16 1.23 -16.28
CA THR A 843 -17.47 1.40 -15.62
C THR A 843 -17.49 0.58 -14.33
N TYR A 844 -18.29 1.00 -13.35
CA TYR A 844 -18.46 0.25 -12.10
C TYR A 844 -19.88 0.42 -11.53
N ASP A 845 -20.35 -0.65 -10.91
CA ASP A 845 -21.61 -0.72 -10.16
C ASP A 845 -21.39 -0.42 -8.66
N ASP A 846 -22.41 -0.69 -7.85
CA ASP A 846 -22.36 -0.49 -6.39
C ASP A 846 -21.45 -1.49 -5.64
N VAL A 847 -20.96 -2.53 -6.33
CA VAL A 847 -20.11 -3.60 -5.81
C VAL A 847 -18.68 -3.49 -6.37
N PRO A 848 -18.24 -2.26 -6.67
CA PRO A 848 -17.23 -1.92 -7.68
C PRO A 848 -16.79 -3.06 -8.62
N ASN A 849 -17.74 -3.72 -9.28
CA ASN A 849 -17.43 -4.67 -10.35
C ASN A 849 -17.00 -3.86 -11.57
N TYR A 850 -15.69 -3.69 -11.72
CA TYR A 850 -15.14 -2.91 -12.84
C TYR A 850 -15.28 -3.69 -14.15
N SER A 851 -15.74 -3.02 -15.21
CA SER A 851 -15.67 -3.57 -16.56
C SER A 851 -14.24 -3.86 -16.98
N LYS A 852 -14.04 -4.60 -18.08
CA LYS A 852 -12.76 -4.52 -18.79
C LYS A 852 -12.48 -3.04 -19.17
N PRO A 853 -11.23 -2.58 -19.12
CA PRO A 853 -10.94 -1.19 -19.46
C PRO A 853 -11.06 -0.92 -20.96
N VAL A 854 -11.56 0.27 -21.32
CA VAL A 854 -11.31 0.87 -22.62
C VAL A 854 -10.00 1.65 -22.53
N ILE A 855 -9.02 1.30 -23.37
CA ILE A 855 -7.68 1.87 -23.34
C ILE A 855 -7.54 2.93 -24.44
N LEU A 856 -7.13 4.13 -24.04
CA LEU A 856 -6.68 5.18 -24.96
C LEU A 856 -5.17 5.36 -24.83
N GLU A 857 -4.47 5.38 -25.96
CA GLU A 857 -3.05 5.71 -26.01
C GLU A 857 -2.88 7.14 -26.49
N TYR A 858 -2.37 8.01 -25.61
CA TYR A 858 -1.93 9.34 -25.99
C TYR A 858 -0.47 9.26 -26.47
N LYS A 859 -0.27 9.66 -27.73
CA LYS A 859 1.06 9.80 -28.32
C LYS A 859 1.45 11.28 -28.30
N SER A 860 2.56 11.59 -27.63
CA SER A 860 3.15 12.92 -27.64
C SER A 860 3.45 13.34 -29.08
N LYS A 861 3.12 14.57 -29.44
CA LYS A 861 3.45 15.17 -30.76
C LYS A 861 4.82 15.87 -30.77
N ILE A 862 5.53 15.85 -29.64
CA ILE A 862 6.82 16.50 -29.42
C ILE A 862 7.94 15.47 -29.51
#